data_AF-A0A067RSL7-F1
#
_entry.id   AF-A0A067RSL7-F1
#
_cell.length_a   1.000
_cell.length_b   1.000
_cell.length_c   1.000
_cell.angle_alpha   90.00
_cell.angle_beta   90.00
_cell.angle_gamma   90.00
#
_symmetry.space_group_name_H-M   'P 1'
#
loop_
_entity.id
_entity.type
_entity.pdbx_description
1 polymer ?
#
loop_
_entity_poly.entity_id
_entity_poly.type
_entity_poly.pdbx_seq_one_letter_code
_entity_poly.pdbx_strand_id
1 'polypeptide(L)'
;MIPEHSVTNVSGGGCCSLLEERRNQPEELNINCVDPLNRSALITAIENENIDLIRILLEWNIDVKSWEAADTATSTFTPDITPLILAAHTNNYEILKILLGHGASLPTPHDVRCACDECATSSETDSLRHSQSRINAYRALTSPSFISLSSRDPLLTAFELSREIRRLSRMENEFRDEYNAMRSQCQEFATALLDHIRTSLELEVILNHNPDGEEHWDPGERQTLERLKLAIKYKQKQFVAHPNVQQLLAAIWYEGLPGFRRKNVARQLLEVAKLGVMFPVYSTIYMLAPTSKMGMFMKKPFVKFICHSSSYAFFLSLIWFEVRSLWTDGLLEYINDLWNIVDFIMNAFYLIWISLRFTSWYIVQKEYLHGDNPWYPREQWDPYDPMLLSEGAFAAGMIVSYMKLVHVFSINPHLGPLQISLGRMIIDILKFFFIYSLVLFAFGCGMNQLLWYYADLEKRKCYHTPDGLGGGGRGGEKKRKGKTQNVNFSGTPQRTVSGTDCALSRSKYLLFETSQSLFWASFGLIDLMAFELKGIKSFTRFWALLMFGSYSVINIIVLLNMLIAMMSNSYQIISERADTEWKFARSRLWMSYFEEGDTVPPPFNIIPTIKSLSKYVGCRKNRTSASIMRKSHKKALQRHETVMRLLIRRYITEETTKRDRSGVTEDDVMEIRQDISTLRYELIDILKNNGMRTPMLEKYVSQVPGKKNRIMERRLKKGFQIALVEGIVSEVIGANKEPHNVFSKIARAVGHRASGQSKKKDWNAMVRQSTTVRDPIESSRESDFRQSHQSMKRHTTANYNTALVSIDAEKLIKDNPRLSLVTPATRLAYAKFKV
;
A
#
# COMPACT_ATOMS: atom_id res chain seq x y z
N MET A 1 42.31 35.72 6.64
CA MET A 1 42.71 35.11 7.93
C MET A 1 41.44 34.81 8.69
N ILE A 2 40.96 33.57 8.59
CA ILE A 2 39.83 33.08 9.41
C ILE A 2 40.50 32.55 10.68
N PRO A 3 40.10 32.97 11.89
CA PRO A 3 40.72 32.47 13.11
C PRO A 3 40.56 30.94 13.16
N GLU A 4 41.65 30.21 13.40
CA GLU A 4 41.72 28.74 13.48
C GLU A 4 40.92 28.14 14.67
N HIS A 5 40.00 28.90 15.26
CA HIS A 5 39.28 28.59 16.50
C HIS A 5 37.77 28.73 16.31
N SER A 6 37.18 27.95 15.40
CA SER A 6 35.72 27.83 15.28
C SER A 6 35.19 26.59 15.99
N VAL A 7 34.12 26.74 16.78
CA VAL A 7 33.40 25.64 17.47
C VAL A 7 33.03 24.52 16.50
N THR A 8 32.72 24.86 15.25
CA THR A 8 32.38 23.93 14.16
C THR A 8 33.51 22.95 13.78
N ASN A 9 34.78 23.36 13.93
CA ASN A 9 35.93 22.47 13.72
C ASN A 9 36.18 21.55 14.93
N VAL A 10 35.85 21.99 16.15
CA VAL A 10 36.02 21.22 17.39
C VAL A 10 34.86 20.22 17.59
N SER A 11 33.64 20.61 17.24
CA SER A 11 32.42 19.80 17.33
C SER A 11 32.44 18.56 16.42
N GLY A 12 33.19 18.58 15.32
CA GLY A 12 33.33 17.43 14.41
C GLY A 12 34.33 16.36 14.86
N GLY A 13 35.13 16.65 15.90
CA GLY A 13 36.27 15.82 16.33
C GLY A 13 36.08 15.07 17.66
N GLY A 14 34.90 15.14 18.29
CA GLY A 14 34.63 14.46 19.57
C GLY A 14 35.41 15.02 20.77
N CYS A 15 36.06 16.18 20.65
CA CYS A 15 36.78 16.80 21.75
C CYS A 15 35.84 17.63 22.63
N CYS A 16 34.91 16.98 23.34
CA CYS A 16 34.11 17.63 24.38
C CYS A 16 34.99 18.26 25.47
N SER A 17 36.12 17.64 25.80
CA SER A 17 37.10 18.14 26.77
C SER A 17 37.72 19.49 26.38
N LEU A 18 38.01 19.73 25.10
CA LEU A 18 38.54 21.03 24.61
C LEU A 18 37.48 22.14 24.61
N LEU A 19 36.21 21.78 24.44
CA LEU A 19 35.10 22.73 24.54
C LEU A 19 34.86 23.11 26.01
N GLU A 20 34.90 22.15 26.93
CA GLU A 20 34.80 22.40 28.37
C GLU A 20 35.97 23.25 28.91
N GLU A 21 37.19 23.01 28.42
CA GLU A 21 38.39 23.77 28.83
C GLU A 21 38.32 25.24 28.39
N ARG A 22 37.69 25.54 27.25
CA ARG A 22 37.46 26.90 26.74
C ARG A 22 36.16 27.57 27.19
N ARG A 23 35.37 26.91 28.05
CA ARG A 23 34.09 27.43 28.60
C ARG A 23 34.23 28.81 29.24
N ASN A 24 35.40 29.12 29.81
CA ASN A 24 35.64 30.33 30.57
C ASN A 24 36.21 31.51 29.74
N GLN A 25 36.31 31.38 28.40
CA GLN A 25 36.84 32.40 27.50
C GLN A 25 35.83 32.79 26.40
N PRO A 26 34.79 33.58 26.71
CA PRO A 26 33.76 33.96 25.75
C PRO A 26 34.24 34.89 24.62
N GLU A 27 35.37 35.59 24.80
CA GLU A 27 35.92 36.50 23.78
C GLU A 27 36.64 35.78 22.62
N GLU A 28 37.03 34.51 22.80
CA GLU A 28 37.74 33.73 21.76
C GLU A 28 36.84 32.75 21.00
N LEU A 29 35.61 32.48 21.47
CA LEU A 29 34.76 31.40 20.97
C LEU A 29 33.35 31.89 20.62
N ASN A 30 33.11 32.18 19.34
CA ASN A 30 31.75 32.43 18.85
C ASN A 30 30.99 31.09 18.70
N ILE A 31 29.98 30.88 19.54
CA ILE A 31 29.16 29.68 19.60
C ILE A 31 28.19 29.59 18.41
N ASN A 32 27.73 30.73 17.90
CA ASN A 32 26.86 30.82 16.71
C ASN A 32 27.66 30.89 15.41
N CYS A 33 28.91 30.42 15.40
CA CYS A 33 29.72 30.41 14.19
C CYS A 33 29.20 29.37 13.18
N VAL A 34 29.44 29.65 11.90
CA VAL A 34 29.10 28.78 10.77
C VAL A 34 30.36 28.23 10.12
N ASP A 35 30.35 26.96 9.72
CA ASP A 35 31.42 26.33 8.91
C ASP A 35 31.46 27.00 7.51
N PRO A 36 32.49 26.84 6.66
CA PRO A 36 32.50 27.36 5.27
C PRO A 36 31.37 26.83 4.37
N LEU A 37 30.66 25.79 4.83
CA LEU A 37 29.42 25.25 4.22
C LEU A 37 28.14 25.85 4.83
N ASN A 38 28.28 26.92 5.60
CA ASN A 38 27.23 27.66 6.28
C ASN A 38 26.36 26.83 7.23
N ARG A 39 26.97 25.88 7.93
CA ARG A 39 26.30 24.99 8.90
C ARG A 39 26.57 25.48 10.33
N SER A 40 25.53 25.58 11.14
CA SER A 40 25.69 25.83 12.58
C SER A 40 26.29 24.62 13.29
N ALA A 41 26.92 24.85 14.44
CA ALA A 41 27.45 23.79 15.29
C ALA A 41 26.35 22.79 15.70
N LEU A 42 25.13 23.29 15.95
CA LEU A 42 23.97 22.48 16.32
C LEU A 42 23.49 21.56 15.18
N ILE A 43 23.36 22.08 13.95
CA ILE A 43 22.99 21.28 12.77
C ILE A 43 24.03 20.17 12.54
N THR A 44 25.31 20.51 12.71
CA THR A 44 26.41 19.54 12.55
C THR A 44 26.39 18.46 13.64
N ALA A 45 26.04 18.81 14.88
CA ALA A 45 25.91 17.85 15.97
C ALA A 45 24.72 16.89 15.75
N ILE A 46 23.58 17.41 15.26
CA ILE A 46 22.39 16.61 14.92
C ILE A 46 22.67 15.67 13.74
N GLU A 47 23.33 16.17 12.70
CA GLU A 47 23.70 15.37 11.52
C GLU A 47 24.62 14.18 11.87
N ASN A 48 25.46 14.35 12.89
CA ASN A 48 26.37 13.31 13.37
C ASN A 48 25.77 12.47 14.52
N GLU A 49 24.50 12.69 14.88
CA GLU A 49 23.80 12.01 15.97
C GLU A 49 24.52 12.06 17.34
N ASN A 50 25.37 13.06 17.57
CA ASN A 50 26.13 13.17 18.82
C ASN A 50 25.28 13.86 19.91
N ILE A 51 24.62 13.05 20.73
CA ILE A 51 23.68 13.50 21.76
C ILE A 51 24.37 14.32 22.85
N ASP A 52 25.58 13.94 23.27
CA ASP A 52 26.31 14.61 24.34
C ASP A 52 26.73 16.02 23.92
N LEU A 53 27.22 16.15 22.69
CA LEU A 53 27.53 17.45 22.11
C LEU A 53 26.27 18.33 21.97
N ILE A 54 25.13 17.78 21.55
CA ILE A 54 23.87 18.54 21.48
C ILE A 54 23.45 19.06 22.85
N ARG A 55 23.59 18.25 23.91
CA ARG A 55 23.29 18.67 25.29
C ARG A 55 24.18 19.83 25.72
N ILE A 56 25.50 19.72 25.53
CA ILE A 56 26.45 20.76 25.88
C ILE A 56 26.15 22.06 25.12
N LEU A 57 25.89 21.96 23.81
CA LEU A 57 25.57 23.10 22.96
C LEU A 57 24.27 23.81 23.38
N LEU A 58 23.25 23.07 23.82
CA LEU A 58 21.99 23.65 24.31
C LEU A 58 22.12 24.23 25.72
N GLU A 59 22.94 23.64 26.59
CA GLU A 59 23.28 24.22 27.91
C GLU A 59 23.97 25.58 27.77
N TRP A 60 24.73 25.78 26.70
CA TRP A 60 25.39 27.05 26.38
C TRP A 60 24.44 28.07 25.72
N ASN A 61 23.13 27.78 25.70
CA ASN A 61 22.06 28.65 25.22
C ASN A 61 22.25 29.09 23.75
N ILE A 62 22.70 28.18 22.89
CA ILE A 62 22.69 28.40 21.44
C ILE A 62 21.28 28.71 20.99
N ASP A 63 21.16 29.73 20.15
CA ASP A 63 19.88 30.06 19.56
C ASP A 63 19.45 28.95 18.60
N VAL A 64 18.44 28.20 19.02
CA VAL A 64 17.81 27.12 18.26
C VAL A 64 17.17 27.67 16.96
N LYS A 65 16.90 28.99 16.91
CA LYS A 65 16.34 29.71 15.75
C LYS A 65 17.40 30.40 14.87
N SER A 66 18.69 30.28 15.17
CA SER A 66 19.80 30.96 14.45
C SER A 66 19.95 30.62 12.95
N TRP A 67 19.12 29.74 12.40
CA TRP A 67 19.16 29.30 11.00
C TRP A 67 18.67 30.38 10.01
N GLU A 68 17.97 31.42 10.47
CA GLU A 68 17.57 32.58 9.64
C GLU A 68 18.76 33.47 9.21
N ALA A 69 19.93 33.34 9.85
CA ALA A 69 21.08 34.22 9.60
C ALA A 69 22.09 33.69 8.54
N ALA A 70 21.80 32.57 7.88
CA ALA A 70 22.71 31.90 6.97
C ALA A 70 22.51 32.32 5.49
N ASP A 71 23.56 32.84 4.85
CA ASP A 71 23.66 33.05 3.40
C ASP A 71 23.18 31.85 2.55
N THR A 72 22.16 32.10 1.74
CA THR A 72 21.37 31.09 1.01
C THR A 72 22.10 30.42 -0.16
N ALA A 73 23.22 30.99 -0.62
CA ALA A 73 23.95 30.53 -1.80
C ALA A 73 25.01 29.46 -1.51
N THR A 74 25.40 29.27 -0.23
CA THR A 74 26.51 28.39 0.18
C THR A 74 26.10 27.27 1.13
N SER A 75 24.82 27.22 1.54
CA SER A 75 24.31 26.22 2.48
C SER A 75 24.14 24.85 1.82
N THR A 76 24.59 23.78 2.50
CA THR A 76 24.37 22.39 2.05
C THR A 76 22.91 21.96 2.19
N PHE A 77 22.19 22.58 3.13
CA PHE A 77 20.76 22.38 3.34
C PHE A 77 19.98 23.52 2.71
N THR A 78 18.79 23.23 2.23
CA THR A 78 17.85 24.26 1.82
C THR A 78 17.45 25.08 3.07
N PRO A 79 17.25 26.40 2.94
CA PRO A 79 17.06 27.30 4.09
C PRO A 79 15.81 27.01 4.93
N ASP A 80 14.88 26.19 4.40
CA ASP A 80 13.69 25.71 5.07
C ASP A 80 13.93 24.55 6.07
N ILE A 81 15.11 23.93 6.07
CA ILE A 81 15.43 22.81 6.98
C ILE A 81 15.87 23.35 8.33
N THR A 82 14.94 23.38 9.28
CA THR A 82 15.24 23.71 10.68
C THR A 82 15.97 22.54 11.38
N PRO A 83 16.72 22.80 12.47
CA PRO A 83 17.34 21.74 13.27
C PRO A 83 16.34 20.67 13.76
N LEU A 84 15.10 21.07 14.04
CA LEU A 84 14.01 20.16 14.42
C LEU A 84 13.51 19.32 13.23
N ILE A 85 13.38 19.92 12.05
CA ILE A 85 13.03 19.18 10.81
C ILE A 85 14.10 18.14 10.52
N LEU A 86 15.37 18.51 10.62
CA LEU A 86 16.49 17.58 10.38
C LEU A 86 16.49 16.43 11.40
N ALA A 87 16.31 16.73 12.69
CA ALA A 87 16.18 15.71 13.73
C ALA A 87 14.96 14.80 13.55
N ALA A 88 13.86 15.33 12.99
CA ALA A 88 12.68 14.54 12.67
C ALA A 88 12.93 13.61 11.47
N HIS A 89 13.67 14.09 10.46
CA HIS A 89 14.06 13.28 9.30
C HIS A 89 14.99 12.12 9.68
N THR A 90 15.89 12.30 10.65
CA THR A 90 16.72 11.20 11.19
C THR A 90 15.94 10.25 12.09
N ASN A 91 14.71 10.62 12.49
CA ASN A 91 13.83 9.82 13.34
C ASN A 91 14.49 9.36 14.66
N ASN A 92 15.36 10.21 15.23
CA ASN A 92 16.03 9.92 16.50
C ASN A 92 15.22 10.49 17.68
N TYR A 93 14.61 9.59 18.46
CA TYR A 93 13.76 9.92 19.60
C TYR A 93 14.46 10.80 20.65
N GLU A 94 15.72 10.54 20.97
CA GLU A 94 16.41 11.25 22.05
C GLU A 94 16.72 12.69 21.67
N ILE A 95 17.21 12.91 20.44
CA ILE A 95 17.50 14.25 19.91
C ILE A 95 16.21 15.07 19.86
N LEU A 96 15.13 14.50 19.33
CA LEU A 96 13.83 15.16 19.27
C LEU A 96 13.30 15.53 20.66
N LYS A 97 13.45 14.64 21.65
CA LYS A 97 13.02 14.90 23.02
C LYS A 97 13.80 16.06 23.65
N ILE A 98 15.10 16.15 23.39
CA ILE A 98 15.94 17.24 23.88
C ILE A 98 15.55 18.57 23.22
N LEU A 99 15.38 18.59 21.89
CA LEU A 99 15.01 19.80 21.14
C LEU A 99 13.61 20.32 21.51
N LEU A 100 12.62 19.42 21.62
CA LEU A 100 11.27 19.79 22.06
C LEU A 100 11.26 20.28 23.52
N GLY A 101 12.11 19.73 24.38
CA GLY A 101 12.29 20.18 25.76
C GLY A 101 12.81 21.62 25.89
N HIS A 102 13.54 22.11 24.89
CA HIS A 102 14.05 23.48 24.82
C HIS A 102 13.13 24.44 24.02
N GLY A 103 11.90 24.03 23.73
CA GLY A 103 10.88 24.90 23.13
C GLY A 103 10.95 25.05 21.60
N ALA A 104 11.66 24.16 20.89
CA ALA A 104 11.60 24.12 19.43
C ALA A 104 10.20 23.72 18.96
N SER A 105 9.63 24.48 18.01
CA SER A 105 8.30 24.21 17.43
C SER A 105 8.39 24.11 15.91
N LEU A 106 7.65 23.16 15.34
CA LEU A 106 7.53 23.00 13.89
C LEU A 106 6.30 23.78 13.39
N PRO A 107 6.43 24.70 12.41
CA PRO A 107 5.28 25.36 11.82
C PRO A 107 4.43 24.37 11.02
N THR A 108 3.11 24.44 11.16
CA THR A 108 2.19 23.62 10.35
C THR A 108 2.12 24.21 8.94
N PRO A 109 2.38 23.41 7.89
CA PRO A 109 2.30 23.90 6.51
C PRO A 109 0.86 24.30 6.15
N HIS A 110 0.71 25.38 5.39
CA HIS A 110 -0.58 25.79 4.84
C HIS A 110 -1.08 24.80 3.77
N ASP A 111 -2.39 24.86 3.47
CA ASP A 111 -2.96 24.09 2.35
C ASP A 111 -2.35 24.56 1.02
N VAL A 112 -2.21 23.65 0.05
CA VAL A 112 -1.63 23.93 -1.27
C VAL A 112 -2.40 25.01 -2.03
N ARG A 113 -3.69 25.17 -1.72
CA ARG A 113 -4.57 26.19 -2.30
C ARG A 113 -4.68 27.46 -1.46
N CYS A 114 -3.82 27.63 -0.46
CA CYS A 114 -3.81 28.83 0.36
C CYS A 114 -3.45 30.04 -0.51
N ALA A 115 -4.27 31.08 -0.42
CA ALA A 115 -4.09 32.34 -1.15
C ALA A 115 -3.66 33.48 -0.21
N CYS A 116 -2.97 33.16 0.90
CA CYS A 116 -2.40 34.21 1.75
C CYS A 116 -1.21 34.88 1.06
N ASP A 117 -0.97 36.15 1.38
CA ASP A 117 0.07 36.96 0.73
C ASP A 117 1.47 36.33 0.83
N GLU A 118 1.78 35.66 1.95
CA GLU A 118 3.06 34.96 2.16
C GLU A 118 3.23 33.73 1.23
N CYS A 119 2.18 32.93 1.06
CA CYS A 119 2.21 31.77 0.15
C CYS A 119 2.21 32.20 -1.31
N ALA A 120 1.44 33.23 -1.66
CA ALA A 120 1.44 33.80 -3.01
C ALA A 120 2.83 34.33 -3.37
N THR A 121 3.43 35.17 -2.52
CA THR A 121 4.76 35.75 -2.74
C THR A 121 5.85 34.67 -2.79
N SER A 122 5.84 33.68 -1.88
CA SER A 122 6.83 32.59 -1.90
C SER A 122 6.69 31.68 -3.13
N SER A 123 5.46 31.48 -3.62
CA SER A 123 5.21 30.70 -4.85
C SER A 123 5.62 31.45 -6.12
N GLU A 124 5.44 32.77 -6.19
CA GLU A 124 5.83 33.62 -7.32
C GLU A 124 7.36 33.80 -7.39
N THR A 125 8.01 33.91 -6.23
CA THR A 125 9.47 34.05 -6.15
C THR A 125 10.19 32.74 -6.47
N ASP A 126 9.80 31.62 -5.84
CA ASP A 126 10.36 30.29 -6.10
C ASP A 126 9.37 29.17 -5.77
N SER A 127 8.64 28.73 -6.80
CA SER A 127 7.64 27.66 -6.68
C SER A 127 8.24 26.31 -6.25
N LEU A 128 9.48 26.00 -6.69
CA LEU A 128 10.12 24.73 -6.36
C LEU A 128 10.50 24.71 -4.88
N ARG A 129 11.13 25.77 -4.37
CA ARG A 129 11.46 25.87 -2.95
C ARG A 129 10.22 25.86 -2.07
N HIS A 130 9.16 26.55 -2.48
CA HIS A 130 7.89 26.53 -1.77
C HIS A 130 7.32 25.10 -1.68
N SER A 131 7.36 24.33 -2.77
CA SER A 131 6.92 22.91 -2.77
C SER A 131 7.83 22.00 -1.93
N GLN A 132 9.16 22.17 -2.02
CA GLN A 132 10.15 21.38 -1.29
C GLN A 132 10.08 21.63 0.22
N SER A 133 9.88 22.89 0.64
CA SER A 133 9.69 23.27 2.05
C SER A 133 8.48 22.58 2.66
N ARG A 134 7.35 22.56 1.93
CA ARG A 134 6.15 21.83 2.35
C ARG A 134 6.43 20.34 2.51
N ILE A 135 7.11 19.70 1.55
CA ILE A 135 7.45 18.28 1.62
C ILE A 135 8.34 17.99 2.83
N ASN A 136 9.37 18.81 3.06
CA ASN A 136 10.29 18.68 4.20
C ASN A 136 9.54 18.82 5.55
N ALA A 137 8.59 19.74 5.65
CA ALA A 137 7.74 19.91 6.82
C ALA A 137 6.84 18.68 7.05
N TYR A 138 6.16 18.17 6.01
CA TYR A 138 5.35 16.95 6.12
C TYR A 138 6.20 15.73 6.49
N ARG A 139 7.40 15.60 5.93
CA ARG A 139 8.34 14.52 6.26
C ARG A 139 8.75 14.53 7.73
N ALA A 140 8.90 15.72 8.31
CA ALA A 140 9.14 15.87 9.74
C ALA A 140 7.90 15.50 10.56
N LEU A 141 6.70 15.96 10.16
CA LEU A 141 5.43 15.66 10.84
C LEU A 141 5.07 14.17 10.80
N THR A 142 5.42 13.45 9.74
CA THR A 142 5.14 12.01 9.60
C THR A 142 6.13 11.11 10.35
N SER A 143 7.18 11.68 10.93
CA SER A 143 8.21 10.92 11.64
C SER A 143 7.61 10.21 12.88
N PRO A 144 7.74 8.88 13.02
CA PRO A 144 7.17 8.12 14.14
C PRO A 144 7.59 8.63 15.52
N SER A 145 8.87 8.98 15.68
CA SER A 145 9.40 9.51 16.94
C SER A 145 8.82 10.88 17.26
N PHE A 146 8.61 11.73 16.23
CA PHE A 146 8.00 13.04 16.40
C PHE A 146 6.52 12.93 16.80
N ILE A 147 5.73 12.08 16.12
CA ILE A 147 4.32 11.85 16.46
C ILE A 147 4.21 11.33 17.89
N SER A 148 5.09 10.40 18.29
CA SER A 148 5.10 9.81 19.64
C SER A 148 5.37 10.82 20.76
N LEU A 149 6.10 11.90 20.49
CA LEU A 149 6.46 12.94 21.45
C LEU A 149 5.49 14.13 21.48
N SER A 150 4.98 14.52 20.31
CA SER A 150 4.20 15.75 20.14
C SER A 150 2.70 15.57 20.37
N SER A 151 2.16 14.37 20.08
CA SER A 151 0.72 14.12 20.09
C SER A 151 0.23 13.44 21.38
N ARG A 152 -0.98 13.80 21.83
CA ARG A 152 -1.66 13.10 22.94
C ARG A 152 -2.29 11.78 22.50
N ASP A 153 -2.79 11.73 21.28
CA ASP A 153 -3.31 10.53 20.62
C ASP A 153 -2.59 10.30 19.28
N PRO A 154 -1.47 9.57 19.28
CA PRO A 154 -0.67 9.34 18.07
C PRO A 154 -1.39 8.52 17.00
N LEU A 155 -2.39 7.71 17.36
CA LEU A 155 -3.15 6.94 16.37
C LEU A 155 -4.06 7.85 15.56
N LEU A 156 -4.77 8.76 16.22
CA LEU A 156 -5.61 9.73 15.51
C LEU A 156 -4.76 10.65 14.63
N THR A 157 -3.67 11.20 15.16
CA THR A 157 -2.76 12.05 14.38
C THR A 157 -2.19 11.33 13.16
N ALA A 158 -1.77 10.06 13.29
CA ALA A 158 -1.31 9.28 12.15
C ALA A 158 -2.41 9.05 11.09
N PHE A 159 -3.66 8.85 11.51
CA PHE A 159 -4.79 8.68 10.60
C PHE A 159 -5.14 9.96 9.84
N GLU A 160 -5.10 11.10 10.52
CA GLU A 160 -5.38 12.42 9.94
C GLU A 160 -4.28 12.82 8.95
N LEU A 161 -3.00 12.73 9.36
CA LEU A 161 -1.85 13.02 8.51
C LEU A 161 -1.86 12.14 7.25
N SER A 162 -2.12 10.84 7.38
CA SER A 162 -2.18 9.95 6.22
C SER A 162 -3.36 10.21 5.27
N ARG A 163 -4.50 10.75 5.76
CA ARG A 163 -5.58 11.24 4.87
C ARG A 163 -5.18 12.53 4.18
N GLU A 164 -4.58 13.45 4.91
CA GLU A 164 -4.15 14.74 4.38
C GLU A 164 -3.10 14.55 3.27
N ILE A 165 -2.07 13.74 3.54
CA ILE A 165 -1.02 13.41 2.55
C ILE A 165 -1.59 12.68 1.34
N ARG A 166 -2.61 11.83 1.52
CA ARG A 166 -3.30 11.20 0.39
C ARG A 166 -4.01 12.23 -0.50
N ARG A 167 -4.55 13.31 0.09
CA ARG A 167 -5.17 14.39 -0.67
C ARG A 167 -4.09 15.16 -1.42
N LEU A 168 -2.97 15.46 -0.76
CA LEU A 168 -1.82 16.17 -1.35
C LEU A 168 -1.20 15.39 -2.52
N SER A 169 -1.01 14.07 -2.40
CA SER A 169 -0.44 13.24 -3.47
C SER A 169 -1.29 13.16 -4.75
N ARG A 170 -2.55 13.60 -4.69
CA ARG A 170 -3.44 13.73 -5.86
C ARG A 170 -3.48 15.14 -6.42
N MET A 171 -3.11 16.14 -5.61
CA MET A 171 -3.05 17.54 -5.98
C MET A 171 -1.71 17.86 -6.64
N GLU A 172 -0.62 17.33 -6.09
CA GLU A 172 0.75 17.50 -6.59
C GLU A 172 1.22 16.16 -7.17
N ASN A 173 1.24 16.06 -8.49
CA ASN A 173 1.55 14.81 -9.19
C ASN A 173 3.06 14.56 -9.28
N GLU A 174 3.85 15.62 -9.23
CA GLU A 174 5.31 15.65 -9.37
C GLU A 174 5.98 14.88 -8.22
N PHE A 175 5.51 15.08 -6.99
CA PHE A 175 6.06 14.48 -5.77
C PHE A 175 5.16 13.36 -5.20
N ARG A 176 4.29 12.78 -6.04
CA ARG A 176 3.29 11.80 -5.61
C ARG A 176 3.89 10.60 -4.87
N ASP A 177 5.04 10.13 -5.31
CA ASP A 177 5.67 8.93 -4.75
C ASP A 177 6.29 9.21 -3.37
N GLU A 178 6.84 10.40 -3.14
CA GLU A 178 7.33 10.82 -1.82
C GLU A 178 6.17 10.97 -0.82
N TYR A 179 5.07 11.59 -1.23
CA TYR A 179 3.86 11.63 -0.41
C TYR A 179 3.31 10.24 -0.11
N ASN A 180 3.29 9.33 -1.09
CA ASN A 180 2.83 7.97 -0.85
C ASN A 180 3.77 7.20 0.10
N ALA A 181 5.08 7.46 0.08
CA ALA A 181 6.04 6.89 1.01
C ALA A 181 5.82 7.40 2.44
N MET A 182 5.70 8.72 2.64
CA MET A 182 5.38 9.33 3.95
C MET A 182 4.03 8.84 4.48
N ARG A 183 3.05 8.68 3.58
CA ARG A 183 1.77 8.08 3.94
C ARG A 183 1.94 6.65 4.43
N SER A 184 2.71 5.81 3.73
CA SER A 184 2.98 4.42 4.16
C SER A 184 3.62 4.41 5.54
N GLN A 185 4.58 5.30 5.80
CA GLN A 185 5.24 5.46 7.09
C GLN A 185 4.24 5.73 8.24
N CYS A 186 3.26 6.63 8.05
CA CYS A 186 2.21 6.85 9.04
C CYS A 186 1.30 5.62 9.25
N GLN A 187 0.98 4.89 8.17
CA GLN A 187 0.15 3.68 8.27
C GLN A 187 0.88 2.56 9.01
N GLU A 188 2.16 2.38 8.70
CA GLU A 188 3.07 1.42 9.33
C GLU A 188 3.29 1.73 10.81
N PHE A 189 3.47 3.02 11.15
CA PHE A 189 3.55 3.45 12.55
C PHE A 189 2.28 3.09 13.34
N ALA A 190 1.10 3.39 12.78
CA ALA A 190 -0.17 3.05 13.44
C ALA A 190 -0.35 1.54 13.61
N THR A 191 0.12 0.72 12.66
CA THR A 191 0.11 -0.74 12.80
C THR A 191 1.13 -1.25 13.80
N ALA A 192 2.32 -0.68 13.84
CA ALA A 192 3.36 -1.08 14.79
C ALA A 192 2.93 -0.81 16.24
N LEU A 193 2.16 0.25 16.49
CA LEU A 193 1.55 0.46 17.81
C LEU A 193 0.61 -0.68 18.23
N LEU A 194 -0.08 -1.32 17.28
CA LEU A 194 -0.94 -2.49 17.57
C LEU A 194 -0.15 -3.76 17.88
N ASP A 195 1.06 -3.91 17.32
CA ASP A 195 1.94 -5.06 17.61
C ASP A 195 2.37 -5.09 19.08
N HIS A 196 2.46 -3.92 19.74
CA HIS A 196 2.84 -3.82 21.16
C HIS A 196 1.69 -3.99 22.16
N ILE A 197 0.47 -4.22 21.67
CA ILE A 197 -0.69 -4.52 22.51
C ILE A 197 -0.59 -5.96 22.99
N ARG A 198 -0.62 -6.15 24.32
CA ARG A 198 -0.41 -7.48 24.94
C ARG A 198 -1.70 -8.11 25.46
N THR A 199 -2.73 -7.31 25.70
CA THR A 199 -4.01 -7.78 26.28
C THR A 199 -5.19 -7.34 25.43
N SER A 200 -6.29 -8.10 25.47
CA SER A 200 -7.54 -7.72 24.80
C SER A 200 -8.12 -6.43 25.40
N LEU A 201 -7.95 -6.19 26.70
CA LEU A 201 -8.41 -4.96 27.35
C LEU A 201 -7.68 -3.72 26.82
N GLU A 202 -6.34 -3.78 26.66
CA GLU A 202 -5.57 -2.70 26.03
C GLU A 202 -6.11 -2.42 24.61
N LEU A 203 -6.39 -3.47 23.83
CA LEU A 203 -6.94 -3.35 22.48
C LEU A 203 -8.34 -2.72 22.47
N GLU A 204 -9.24 -3.19 23.33
CA GLU A 204 -10.61 -2.71 23.44
C GLU A 204 -10.68 -1.24 23.85
N VAL A 205 -9.84 -0.82 24.80
CA VAL A 205 -9.77 0.59 25.24
C VAL A 205 -9.38 1.50 24.07
N ILE A 206 -8.46 1.09 23.20
CA ILE A 206 -8.01 1.87 22.05
C ILE A 206 -9.08 1.91 20.95
N LEU A 207 -9.66 0.76 20.61
CA LEU A 207 -10.61 0.67 19.50
C LEU A 207 -11.98 1.30 19.81
N ASN A 208 -12.37 1.38 21.09
CA ASN A 208 -13.60 2.03 21.52
C ASN A 208 -13.40 3.51 21.93
N HIS A 209 -12.17 4.03 21.91
CA HIS A 209 -11.92 5.40 22.33
C HIS A 209 -12.55 6.42 21.37
N ASN A 210 -13.34 7.35 21.91
CA ASN A 210 -13.86 8.51 21.20
C ASN A 210 -13.67 9.75 22.10
N PRO A 211 -12.86 10.74 21.69
CA PRO A 211 -12.65 11.95 22.48
C PRO A 211 -13.83 12.93 22.45
N ASP A 212 -14.64 12.90 21.38
CA ASP A 212 -15.70 13.89 21.12
C ASP A 212 -17.11 13.34 21.38
N GLY A 213 -17.24 12.06 21.74
CA GLY A 213 -18.51 11.39 21.96
C GLY A 213 -19.14 11.72 23.32
N GLU A 214 -20.45 11.98 23.33
CA GLU A 214 -21.22 12.11 24.58
C GLU A 214 -21.33 10.78 25.37
N GLU A 215 -21.23 9.64 24.67
CA GLU A 215 -21.25 8.29 25.24
C GLU A 215 -19.83 7.71 25.34
N HIS A 216 -19.39 7.38 26.56
CA HIS A 216 -18.14 6.64 26.78
C HIS A 216 -18.42 5.14 26.88
N TRP A 217 -17.46 4.32 26.48
CA TRP A 217 -17.52 2.87 26.70
C TRP A 217 -16.85 2.49 28.03
N ASP A 218 -17.52 1.66 28.85
CA ASP A 218 -16.92 1.02 30.02
C ASP A 218 -16.65 -0.49 29.80
N PRO A 219 -15.60 -1.05 30.42
CA PRO A 219 -15.30 -2.48 30.32
C PRO A 219 -16.49 -3.35 30.75
N GLY A 220 -16.91 -4.26 29.87
CA GLY A 220 -18.06 -5.14 30.07
C GLY A 220 -19.35 -4.67 29.39
N GLU A 221 -19.39 -3.44 28.89
CA GLU A 221 -20.46 -2.96 28.01
C GLU A 221 -20.22 -3.40 26.55
N ARG A 222 -21.27 -3.33 25.74
CA ARG A 222 -21.20 -3.64 24.30
C ARG A 222 -20.23 -2.68 23.61
N GLN A 223 -19.30 -3.23 22.84
CA GLN A 223 -18.28 -2.46 22.13
C GLN A 223 -18.89 -1.64 20.98
N THR A 224 -18.59 -0.34 20.92
CA THR A 224 -19.07 0.59 19.88
C THR A 224 -18.08 0.71 18.71
N LEU A 225 -16.79 0.45 18.97
CA LEU A 225 -15.68 0.42 18.02
C LEU A 225 -15.51 1.73 17.21
N GLU A 226 -15.72 2.88 17.85
CA GLU A 226 -15.69 4.19 17.18
C GLU A 226 -14.33 4.53 16.54
N ARG A 227 -13.21 4.22 17.21
CA ARG A 227 -11.86 4.42 16.63
C ARG A 227 -11.65 3.54 15.40
N LEU A 228 -12.20 2.32 15.39
CA LEU A 228 -12.13 1.43 14.23
C LEU A 228 -12.99 1.93 13.07
N LYS A 229 -14.19 2.46 13.33
CA LYS A 229 -15.02 3.12 12.30
C LYS A 229 -14.27 4.27 11.66
N LEU A 230 -13.59 5.08 12.48
CA LEU A 230 -12.76 6.16 12.02
C LEU A 230 -11.58 5.67 11.16
N ALA A 231 -10.91 4.58 11.56
CA ALA A 231 -9.84 3.95 10.78
C ALA A 231 -10.35 3.46 9.40
N ILE A 232 -11.57 2.90 9.34
CA ILE A 232 -12.21 2.49 8.08
C ILE A 232 -12.52 3.71 7.20
N LYS A 233 -13.07 4.79 7.78
CA LYS A 233 -13.33 6.07 7.10
C LYS A 233 -12.05 6.66 6.51
N TYR A 234 -10.94 6.60 7.25
CA TYR A 234 -9.62 7.04 6.79
C TYR A 234 -8.90 6.05 5.85
N LYS A 235 -9.52 4.90 5.53
CA LYS A 235 -8.97 3.85 4.66
C LYS A 235 -7.62 3.29 5.16
N GLN A 236 -7.51 3.08 6.47
CA GLN A 236 -6.34 2.46 7.14
C GLN A 236 -6.37 0.94 7.02
N LYS A 237 -6.00 0.44 5.84
CA LYS A 237 -6.14 -0.98 5.48
C LYS A 237 -5.31 -1.92 6.36
N GLN A 238 -4.02 -1.62 6.54
CA GLN A 238 -3.11 -2.47 7.32
C GLN A 238 -3.52 -2.52 8.81
N PHE A 239 -3.90 -1.37 9.39
CA PHE A 239 -4.38 -1.27 10.76
C PHE A 239 -5.60 -2.16 11.02
N VAL A 240 -6.60 -2.11 10.13
CA VAL A 240 -7.80 -2.93 10.25
C VAL A 240 -7.49 -4.40 10.00
N ALA A 241 -6.60 -4.72 9.06
CA ALA A 241 -6.21 -6.10 8.73
C ALA A 241 -5.31 -6.77 9.79
N HIS A 242 -4.85 -6.02 10.79
CA HIS A 242 -3.97 -6.51 11.84
C HIS A 242 -4.55 -7.73 12.57
N PRO A 243 -3.76 -8.79 12.85
CA PRO A 243 -4.25 -10.02 13.45
C PRO A 243 -5.03 -9.83 14.76
N ASN A 244 -4.54 -8.97 15.67
CA ASN A 244 -5.20 -8.72 16.95
C ASN A 244 -6.59 -8.07 16.76
N VAL A 245 -6.70 -7.13 15.83
CA VAL A 245 -7.98 -6.46 15.50
C VAL A 245 -8.94 -7.47 14.86
N GLN A 246 -8.46 -8.28 13.92
CA GLN A 246 -9.25 -9.32 13.26
C GLN A 246 -9.75 -10.38 14.24
N GLN A 247 -8.95 -10.73 15.25
CA GLN A 247 -9.35 -11.67 16.29
C GLN A 247 -10.46 -11.11 17.18
N LEU A 248 -10.36 -9.85 17.58
CA LEU A 248 -11.42 -9.16 18.33
C LEU A 248 -12.70 -9.08 17.49
N LEU A 249 -12.60 -8.61 16.25
CA LEU A 249 -13.73 -8.54 15.33
C LEU A 249 -14.40 -9.90 15.12
N ALA A 250 -13.62 -10.97 14.97
CA ALA A 250 -14.16 -12.32 14.83
C ALA A 250 -14.85 -12.80 16.12
N ALA A 251 -14.35 -12.42 17.30
CA ALA A 251 -14.98 -12.75 18.58
C ALA A 251 -16.35 -12.07 18.71
N ILE A 252 -16.47 -10.80 18.31
CA ILE A 252 -17.75 -10.06 18.29
C ILE A 252 -18.68 -10.63 17.21
N TRP A 253 -18.15 -10.92 16.02
CA TRP A 253 -18.94 -11.41 14.89
C TRP A 253 -19.64 -12.73 15.21
N TYR A 254 -18.91 -13.71 15.77
CA TYR A 254 -19.46 -15.02 16.11
C TYR A 254 -20.03 -15.11 17.54
N GLU A 255 -20.27 -13.96 18.18
CA GLU A 255 -20.86 -13.91 19.51
C GLU A 255 -22.25 -14.59 19.49
N GLY A 256 -22.46 -15.57 20.38
CA GLY A 256 -23.73 -16.33 20.48
C GLY A 256 -23.75 -17.70 19.80
N LEU A 257 -22.73 -18.07 19.02
CA LEU A 257 -22.60 -19.40 18.41
C LEU A 257 -21.30 -20.09 18.86
N PRO A 258 -21.27 -20.69 20.07
CA PRO A 258 -20.06 -21.31 20.59
C PRO A 258 -19.60 -22.45 19.67
N GLY A 259 -18.31 -22.43 19.31
CA GLY A 259 -17.69 -23.48 18.51
C GLY A 259 -18.05 -23.51 17.03
N PHE A 260 -18.81 -22.54 16.49
CA PHE A 260 -19.17 -22.50 15.06
C PHE A 260 -17.95 -22.60 14.15
N ARG A 261 -16.87 -21.87 14.48
CA ARG A 261 -15.58 -21.89 13.74
C ARG A 261 -14.87 -23.24 13.75
N ARG A 262 -15.15 -24.11 14.74
CA ARG A 262 -14.52 -25.45 14.87
C ARG A 262 -15.29 -26.54 14.12
N LYS A 263 -16.52 -26.26 13.67
CA LYS A 263 -17.35 -27.22 12.93
C LYS A 263 -16.85 -27.36 11.49
N ASN A 264 -17.02 -28.55 10.90
CA ASN A 264 -16.75 -28.78 9.48
C ASN A 264 -17.63 -27.89 8.61
N VAL A 265 -17.14 -27.53 7.41
CA VAL A 265 -17.83 -26.63 6.46
C VAL A 265 -19.26 -27.10 6.17
N ALA A 266 -19.48 -28.42 5.96
CA ALA A 266 -20.83 -28.96 5.73
C ALA A 266 -21.80 -28.72 6.91
N ARG A 267 -21.32 -28.89 8.15
CA ARG A 267 -22.13 -28.62 9.36
C ARG A 267 -22.34 -27.12 9.57
N GLN A 268 -21.34 -26.29 9.23
CA GLN A 268 -21.50 -24.83 9.25
C GLN A 268 -22.59 -24.41 8.27
N LEU A 269 -22.56 -24.95 7.05
CA LEU A 269 -23.53 -24.63 6.00
C LEU A 269 -24.94 -25.09 6.38
N LEU A 270 -25.09 -26.25 7.01
CA LEU A 270 -26.38 -26.72 7.53
C LEU A 270 -26.94 -25.80 8.63
N GLU A 271 -26.11 -25.34 9.56
CA GLU A 271 -26.53 -24.40 10.62
C GLU A 271 -26.91 -23.03 10.05
N VAL A 272 -26.16 -22.54 9.05
CA VAL A 272 -26.49 -21.31 8.33
C VAL A 272 -27.80 -21.45 7.56
N ALA A 273 -28.02 -22.58 6.87
CA ALA A 273 -29.25 -22.86 6.16
C ALA A 273 -30.45 -22.94 7.11
N LYS A 274 -30.31 -23.64 8.24
CA LYS A 274 -31.32 -23.70 9.30
C LYS A 274 -31.66 -22.31 9.83
N LEU A 275 -30.66 -21.48 10.12
CA LEU A 275 -30.85 -20.12 10.60
C LEU A 275 -31.53 -19.25 9.56
N GLY A 276 -31.13 -19.39 8.30
CA GLY A 276 -31.73 -18.71 7.15
C GLY A 276 -33.20 -19.06 6.98
N VAL A 277 -33.59 -20.34 7.01
CA VAL A 277 -35.01 -20.74 6.92
C VAL A 277 -35.84 -20.23 8.09
N MET A 278 -35.26 -20.17 9.29
CA MET A 278 -35.94 -19.72 10.50
C MET A 278 -36.02 -18.19 10.64
N PHE A 279 -35.52 -17.41 9.68
CA PHE A 279 -35.49 -15.94 9.77
C PHE A 279 -36.85 -15.28 10.08
N PRO A 280 -38.01 -15.73 9.54
CA PRO A 280 -39.29 -15.08 9.81
C PRO A 280 -39.73 -15.25 11.26
N VAL A 281 -39.43 -16.42 11.84
CA VAL A 281 -39.73 -16.74 13.25
C VAL A 281 -38.89 -15.88 14.19
N TYR A 282 -37.59 -15.73 13.93
CA TYR A 282 -36.74 -14.86 14.75
C TYR A 282 -37.14 -13.39 14.67
N SER A 283 -37.50 -12.91 13.47
CA SER A 283 -37.89 -11.51 13.24
C SER A 283 -39.21 -11.17 13.94
N THR A 284 -40.20 -12.05 13.88
CA THR A 284 -41.50 -11.87 14.56
C THR A 284 -41.37 -11.91 16.09
N ILE A 285 -40.57 -12.83 16.64
CA ILE A 285 -40.31 -12.89 18.09
C ILE A 285 -39.56 -11.63 18.56
N TYR A 286 -38.60 -11.14 17.79
CA TYR A 286 -37.88 -9.91 18.11
C TYR A 286 -38.81 -8.68 18.17
N MET A 287 -39.78 -8.60 17.24
CA MET A 287 -40.78 -7.52 17.24
C MET A 287 -41.74 -7.59 18.43
N LEU A 288 -42.20 -8.78 18.80
CA LEU A 288 -43.16 -8.96 19.89
C LEU A 288 -42.50 -8.87 21.28
N ALA A 289 -41.32 -9.48 21.44
CA ALA A 289 -40.63 -9.62 22.72
C ALA A 289 -39.10 -9.44 22.56
N PRO A 290 -38.60 -8.19 22.47
CA PRO A 290 -37.18 -7.90 22.21
C PRO A 290 -36.24 -8.28 23.36
N THR A 291 -36.77 -8.56 24.55
CA THR A 291 -36.01 -9.01 25.73
C THR A 291 -35.95 -10.53 25.87
N SER A 292 -36.66 -11.29 25.03
CA SER A 292 -36.63 -12.75 25.04
C SER A 292 -35.24 -13.29 24.66
N LYS A 293 -34.92 -14.54 25.05
CA LYS A 293 -33.65 -15.20 24.69
C LYS A 293 -33.44 -15.24 23.16
N MET A 294 -34.50 -15.54 22.40
CA MET A 294 -34.47 -15.56 20.93
C MET A 294 -34.36 -14.15 20.32
N GLY A 295 -35.00 -13.15 20.92
CA GLY A 295 -34.85 -11.75 20.53
C GLY A 295 -33.43 -11.20 20.77
N MET A 296 -32.81 -11.55 21.90
CA MET A 296 -31.42 -11.22 22.19
C MET A 296 -30.42 -11.98 21.29
N PHE A 297 -30.78 -13.18 20.84
CA PHE A 297 -30.00 -13.94 19.86
C PHE A 297 -30.01 -13.26 18.46
N MET A 298 -31.14 -12.70 18.03
CA MET A 298 -31.26 -11.95 16.76
C MET A 298 -30.40 -10.67 16.74
N LYS A 299 -30.13 -10.06 17.90
CA LYS A 299 -29.24 -8.89 18.00
C LYS A 299 -27.77 -9.21 17.72
N LYS A 300 -27.38 -10.50 17.72
CA LYS A 300 -26.02 -10.91 17.42
C LYS A 300 -25.71 -10.69 15.93
N PRO A 301 -24.52 -10.17 15.60
CA PRO A 301 -24.26 -9.62 14.27
C PRO A 301 -24.24 -10.67 13.15
N PHE A 302 -23.69 -11.86 13.41
CA PHE A 302 -23.73 -12.94 12.42
C PHE A 302 -25.15 -13.44 12.15
N VAL A 303 -26.01 -13.48 13.17
CA VAL A 303 -27.41 -13.86 13.02
C VAL A 303 -28.17 -12.80 12.21
N LYS A 304 -27.95 -11.52 12.53
CA LYS A 304 -28.46 -10.39 11.76
C LYS A 304 -28.05 -10.50 10.29
N PHE A 305 -26.77 -10.74 9.99
CA PHE A 305 -26.27 -10.89 8.62
C PHE A 305 -26.97 -12.02 7.85
N ILE A 306 -27.12 -13.19 8.47
CA ILE A 306 -27.79 -14.33 7.81
C ILE A 306 -29.26 -14.03 7.59
N CYS A 307 -29.96 -13.51 8.59
CA CYS A 307 -31.38 -13.21 8.46
C CYS A 307 -31.63 -12.10 7.43
N HIS A 308 -30.78 -11.07 7.38
CA HIS A 308 -30.80 -10.08 6.30
C HIS A 308 -30.54 -10.72 4.95
N SER A 309 -29.47 -11.51 4.80
CA SER A 309 -29.15 -12.19 3.54
C SER A 309 -30.27 -13.13 3.05
N SER A 310 -30.88 -13.89 3.98
CA SER A 310 -31.99 -14.80 3.68
C SER A 310 -33.29 -14.06 3.38
N SER A 311 -33.55 -12.95 4.07
CA SER A 311 -34.69 -12.09 3.76
C SER A 311 -34.49 -11.32 2.47
N TYR A 312 -33.27 -10.89 2.12
CA TYR A 312 -32.94 -10.35 0.80
C TYR A 312 -33.17 -11.41 -0.28
N ALA A 313 -32.76 -12.65 -0.07
CA ALA A 313 -33.08 -13.75 -0.99
C ALA A 313 -34.59 -14.02 -1.13
N PHE A 314 -35.41 -13.65 -0.13
CA PHE A 314 -36.86 -13.84 -0.11
C PHE A 314 -37.66 -12.60 -0.55
N PHE A 315 -37.15 -11.38 -0.30
CA PHE A 315 -37.81 -10.08 -0.51
C PHE A 315 -37.28 -9.33 -1.74
N LEU A 316 -36.19 -9.77 -2.37
CA LEU A 316 -35.75 -9.26 -3.67
C LEU A 316 -36.54 -9.90 -4.81
N SER A 317 -37.75 -9.40 -5.03
CA SER A 317 -38.16 -9.03 -6.39
C SER A 317 -37.87 -7.52 -6.60
N LEU A 318 -36.56 -7.24 -6.63
CA LEU A 318 -35.83 -6.36 -7.56
C LEU A 318 -35.64 -4.83 -7.35
N ILE A 319 -36.51 -4.00 -6.74
CA ILE A 319 -36.34 -2.52 -6.96
C ILE A 319 -36.13 -1.66 -5.70
N TRP A 320 -36.71 -2.02 -4.55
CA TRP A 320 -36.76 -1.11 -3.39
C TRP A 320 -35.43 -0.95 -2.61
N PHE A 321 -34.57 -1.98 -2.65
CA PHE A 321 -33.32 -1.98 -1.88
C PHE A 321 -32.29 -0.99 -2.44
N GLU A 322 -32.10 -0.95 -3.76
CA GLU A 322 -31.14 -0.03 -4.39
C GLU A 322 -31.55 1.44 -4.23
N VAL A 323 -32.86 1.72 -4.27
CA VAL A 323 -33.38 3.10 -4.08
C VAL A 323 -33.05 3.62 -2.69
N ARG A 324 -33.12 2.76 -1.66
CA ARG A 324 -32.75 3.13 -0.28
C ARG A 324 -31.23 3.27 -0.13
N SER A 325 -30.45 2.35 -0.70
CA SER A 325 -28.98 2.38 -0.69
C SER A 325 -28.43 3.68 -1.31
N LEU A 326 -28.99 4.09 -2.45
CA LEU A 326 -28.63 5.35 -3.11
C LEU A 326 -28.92 6.59 -2.22
N TRP A 327 -30.00 6.54 -1.44
CA TRP A 327 -30.42 7.66 -0.57
C TRP A 327 -29.58 7.77 0.70
N THR A 328 -29.08 6.67 1.26
CA THR A 328 -28.29 6.70 2.50
C THR A 328 -26.82 7.03 2.27
N ASP A 329 -26.23 6.48 1.20
CA ASP A 329 -24.78 6.56 0.97
C ASP A 329 -24.42 7.77 0.09
N GLY A 330 -25.38 8.31 -0.65
CA GLY A 330 -25.19 9.40 -1.59
C GLY A 330 -24.62 8.93 -2.95
N LEU A 331 -24.94 9.69 -4.01
CA LEU A 331 -24.66 9.30 -5.40
C LEU A 331 -23.18 9.02 -5.68
N LEU A 332 -22.27 9.88 -5.17
CA LEU A 332 -20.84 9.77 -5.47
C LEU A 332 -20.20 8.55 -4.81
N GLU A 333 -20.61 8.19 -3.58
CA GLU A 333 -20.09 6.98 -2.93
C GLU A 333 -20.66 5.72 -3.57
N TYR A 334 -21.93 5.75 -4.00
CA TYR A 334 -22.57 4.65 -4.71
C TYR A 334 -21.86 4.30 -6.03
N ILE A 335 -21.56 5.30 -6.88
CA ILE A 335 -20.91 5.10 -8.19
C ILE A 335 -19.45 4.62 -8.05
N ASN A 336 -18.79 4.88 -6.92
CA ASN A 336 -17.41 4.43 -6.70
C ASN A 336 -17.28 2.90 -6.54
N ASP A 337 -18.37 2.17 -6.28
CA ASP A 337 -18.37 0.71 -6.25
C ASP A 337 -18.86 0.16 -7.61
N LEU A 338 -17.99 -0.57 -8.30
CA LEU A 338 -18.31 -1.19 -9.59
C LEU A 338 -19.50 -2.17 -9.50
N TRP A 339 -19.69 -2.80 -8.33
CA TRP A 339 -20.80 -3.74 -8.14
C TRP A 339 -22.16 -3.05 -8.05
N ASN A 340 -22.19 -1.84 -7.49
CA ASN A 340 -23.41 -1.01 -7.47
C ASN A 340 -23.83 -0.62 -8.90
N ILE A 341 -22.87 -0.38 -9.80
CA ILE A 341 -23.16 -0.12 -11.22
C ILE A 341 -23.79 -1.36 -11.87
N VAL A 342 -23.25 -2.56 -11.60
CA VAL A 342 -23.81 -3.83 -12.09
C VAL A 342 -25.24 -4.02 -11.58
N ASP A 343 -25.48 -3.74 -10.30
CA ASP A 343 -26.81 -3.84 -9.67
C ASP A 343 -27.80 -2.82 -10.25
N PHE A 344 -27.35 -1.59 -10.53
CA PHE A 344 -28.14 -0.59 -11.23
C PHE A 344 -28.51 -1.03 -12.65
N ILE A 345 -27.55 -1.56 -13.42
CA ILE A 345 -27.78 -2.06 -14.79
C ILE A 345 -28.76 -3.24 -14.77
N MET A 346 -28.59 -4.18 -13.84
CA MET A 346 -29.49 -5.31 -13.67
C MET A 346 -30.94 -4.84 -13.43
N ASN A 347 -31.12 -3.90 -12.49
CA ASN A 347 -32.45 -3.38 -12.17
C ASN A 347 -33.04 -2.55 -13.30
N ALA A 348 -32.21 -1.80 -14.04
CA ALA A 348 -32.65 -1.11 -15.24
C ALA A 348 -33.19 -2.09 -16.29
N PHE A 349 -32.50 -3.22 -16.55
CA PHE A 349 -33.00 -4.25 -17.47
C PHE A 349 -34.31 -4.89 -16.98
N TYR A 350 -34.47 -5.15 -15.68
CA TYR A 350 -35.73 -5.68 -15.15
C TYR A 350 -36.89 -4.67 -15.20
N LEU A 351 -36.62 -3.38 -14.97
CA LEU A 351 -37.61 -2.31 -15.14
C LEU A 351 -38.03 -2.16 -16.60
N ILE A 352 -37.06 -2.20 -17.53
CA ILE A 352 -37.31 -2.20 -18.98
C ILE A 352 -38.15 -3.43 -19.36
N TRP A 353 -37.81 -4.61 -18.84
CA TRP A 353 -38.58 -5.83 -19.09
C TRP A 353 -40.03 -5.71 -18.64
N ILE A 354 -40.30 -5.28 -17.40
CA ILE A 354 -41.66 -5.13 -16.86
C ILE A 354 -42.44 -4.07 -17.64
N SER A 355 -41.83 -2.93 -17.94
CA SER A 355 -42.49 -1.85 -18.69
C SER A 355 -42.82 -2.23 -20.14
N LEU A 356 -41.92 -2.92 -20.84
CA LEU A 356 -42.17 -3.42 -22.19
C LEU A 356 -43.21 -4.54 -22.22
N ARG A 357 -43.22 -5.41 -21.19
CA ARG A 357 -44.27 -6.44 -21.03
C ARG A 357 -45.63 -5.80 -20.80
N PHE A 358 -45.71 -4.78 -19.95
CA PHE A 358 -46.94 -4.02 -19.75
C PHE A 358 -47.40 -3.31 -21.03
N THR A 359 -46.45 -2.71 -21.78
CA THR A 359 -46.74 -2.04 -23.06
C THR A 359 -47.28 -3.03 -24.10
N SER A 360 -46.66 -4.20 -24.24
CA SER A 360 -47.15 -5.27 -25.12
C SER A 360 -48.56 -5.72 -24.71
N TRP A 361 -48.80 -5.95 -23.42
CA TRP A 361 -50.13 -6.29 -22.92
C TRP A 361 -51.16 -5.19 -23.24
N TYR A 362 -50.81 -3.91 -23.02
CA TYR A 362 -51.68 -2.77 -23.30
C TYR A 362 -52.02 -2.65 -24.80
N ILE A 363 -51.04 -2.85 -25.69
CA ILE A 363 -51.24 -2.84 -27.15
C ILE A 363 -52.23 -3.94 -27.54
N VAL A 364 -52.02 -5.17 -27.06
CA VAL A 364 -52.92 -6.30 -27.35
C VAL A 364 -54.33 -6.06 -26.81
N GLN A 365 -54.48 -5.47 -25.61
CA GLN A 365 -55.79 -5.10 -25.07
C GLN A 365 -56.48 -4.04 -25.93
N LYS A 366 -55.73 -3.02 -26.38
CA LYS A 366 -56.26 -1.96 -27.25
C LYS A 366 -56.73 -2.50 -28.61
N GLU A 367 -55.96 -3.40 -29.22
CA GLU A 367 -56.30 -4.06 -30.49
C GLU A 367 -57.54 -4.95 -30.34
N TYR A 368 -57.62 -5.71 -29.23
CA TYR A 368 -58.81 -6.49 -28.90
C TYR A 368 -60.07 -5.62 -28.76
N LEU A 369 -59.93 -4.44 -28.13
CA LEU A 369 -61.01 -3.45 -28.01
C LEU A 369 -61.42 -2.82 -29.36
N HIS A 370 -60.50 -2.71 -30.33
CA HIS A 370 -60.78 -2.19 -31.68
C HIS A 370 -61.34 -3.27 -32.63
N GLY A 371 -61.39 -4.53 -32.21
CA GLY A 371 -61.90 -5.64 -33.01
C GLY A 371 -60.88 -6.27 -33.97
N ASP A 372 -59.60 -5.92 -33.84
CA ASP A 372 -58.51 -6.55 -34.60
C ASP A 372 -58.13 -7.91 -33.98
N ASN A 373 -57.55 -8.80 -34.80
CA ASN A 373 -57.07 -10.12 -34.33
C ASN A 373 -55.57 -10.05 -33.95
N PRO A 374 -55.21 -9.97 -32.65
CA PRO A 374 -53.82 -9.88 -32.22
C PRO A 374 -53.04 -11.21 -32.28
N TRP A 375 -53.69 -12.32 -32.64
CA TRP A 375 -53.09 -13.65 -32.67
C TRP A 375 -52.56 -14.00 -34.06
N TYR A 376 -51.27 -13.71 -34.29
CA TYR A 376 -50.54 -14.12 -35.48
C TYR A 376 -49.14 -14.70 -35.13
N PRO A 377 -48.57 -15.59 -35.98
CA PRO A 377 -47.31 -16.29 -35.69
C PRO A 377 -46.12 -15.34 -35.49
N ARG A 378 -45.16 -15.77 -34.65
CA ARG A 378 -43.99 -14.98 -34.24
C ARG A 378 -43.11 -14.53 -35.41
N GLU A 379 -43.07 -15.29 -36.51
CA GLU A 379 -42.28 -14.95 -37.69
C GLU A 379 -42.76 -13.69 -38.40
N GLN A 380 -44.01 -13.30 -38.18
CA GLN A 380 -44.64 -12.13 -38.80
C GLN A 380 -44.65 -10.90 -37.87
N TRP A 381 -44.09 -11.02 -36.66
CA TRP A 381 -43.99 -9.92 -35.71
C TRP A 381 -43.02 -8.86 -36.23
N ASP A 382 -43.28 -7.59 -35.86
CA ASP A 382 -42.36 -6.51 -36.20
C ASP A 382 -41.01 -6.76 -35.48
N PRO A 383 -39.86 -6.53 -36.12
CA PRO A 383 -38.55 -6.71 -35.49
C PRO A 383 -38.37 -5.90 -34.20
N TYR A 384 -39.09 -4.79 -34.06
CA TYR A 384 -39.07 -3.90 -32.90
C TYR A 384 -40.31 -4.02 -32.01
N ASP A 385 -41.05 -5.13 -32.12
CA ASP A 385 -42.18 -5.44 -31.23
C ASP A 385 -41.72 -5.38 -29.75
N PRO A 386 -42.40 -4.60 -28.88
CA PRO A 386 -42.10 -4.52 -27.45
C PRO A 386 -41.96 -5.88 -26.76
N MET A 387 -42.69 -6.91 -27.22
CA MET A 387 -42.57 -8.26 -26.67
C MET A 387 -41.18 -8.86 -26.90
N LEU A 388 -40.64 -8.76 -28.12
CA LEU A 388 -39.32 -9.28 -28.48
C LEU A 388 -38.21 -8.51 -27.76
N LEU A 389 -38.34 -7.19 -27.69
CA LEU A 389 -37.41 -6.34 -26.93
C LEU A 389 -37.42 -6.70 -25.44
N SER A 390 -38.60 -7.01 -24.88
CA SER A 390 -38.71 -7.43 -23.47
C SER A 390 -38.00 -8.76 -23.20
N GLU A 391 -38.05 -9.72 -24.13
CA GLU A 391 -37.34 -11.00 -24.01
C GLU A 391 -35.82 -10.79 -24.07
N GLY A 392 -35.35 -9.91 -24.95
CA GLY A 392 -33.93 -9.52 -25.01
C GLY A 392 -33.46 -8.84 -23.72
N ALA A 393 -34.25 -7.89 -23.20
CA ALA A 393 -33.96 -7.22 -21.93
C ALA A 393 -33.96 -8.20 -20.75
N PHE A 394 -34.89 -9.16 -20.72
CA PHE A 394 -34.94 -10.21 -19.71
C PHE A 394 -33.70 -11.10 -19.78
N ALA A 395 -33.30 -11.55 -20.96
CA ALA A 395 -32.10 -12.37 -21.14
C ALA A 395 -30.83 -11.63 -20.70
N ALA A 396 -30.69 -10.35 -21.07
CA ALA A 396 -29.58 -9.51 -20.62
C ALA A 396 -29.58 -9.34 -19.09
N GLY A 397 -30.74 -9.02 -18.49
CA GLY A 397 -30.90 -8.90 -17.04
C GLY A 397 -30.54 -10.18 -16.29
N MET A 398 -30.92 -11.35 -16.83
CA MET A 398 -30.57 -12.66 -16.27
C MET A 398 -29.06 -12.92 -16.23
N ILE A 399 -28.33 -12.57 -17.30
CA ILE A 399 -26.87 -12.72 -17.34
C ILE A 399 -26.22 -11.85 -16.26
N VAL A 400 -26.63 -10.58 -16.16
CA VAL A 400 -26.11 -9.65 -15.16
C VAL A 400 -26.46 -10.12 -13.73
N SER A 401 -27.66 -10.66 -13.54
CA SER A 401 -28.09 -11.26 -12.27
C SER A 401 -27.22 -12.45 -11.85
N TYR A 402 -26.83 -13.33 -12.79
CA TYR A 402 -25.92 -14.43 -12.47
C TYR A 402 -24.49 -13.96 -12.17
N MET A 403 -24.03 -12.88 -12.81
CA MET A 403 -22.73 -12.29 -12.50
C MET A 403 -22.64 -11.80 -11.04
N LYS A 404 -23.77 -11.42 -10.43
CA LYS A 404 -23.85 -11.05 -9.01
C LYS A 404 -23.42 -12.16 -8.04
N LEU A 405 -23.49 -13.44 -8.45
CA LEU A 405 -23.00 -14.55 -7.62
C LEU A 405 -21.50 -14.45 -7.32
N VAL A 406 -20.72 -13.79 -8.18
CA VAL A 406 -19.29 -13.53 -7.96
C VAL A 406 -19.07 -12.71 -6.69
N HIS A 407 -19.98 -11.81 -6.33
CA HIS A 407 -19.89 -11.01 -5.11
C HIS A 407 -19.94 -11.88 -3.83
N VAL A 408 -20.66 -13.00 -3.86
CA VAL A 408 -20.75 -13.93 -2.72
C VAL A 408 -19.41 -14.62 -2.44
N PHE A 409 -18.55 -14.78 -3.45
CA PHE A 409 -17.22 -15.37 -3.28
C PHE A 409 -16.32 -14.55 -2.33
N SER A 410 -16.60 -13.26 -2.13
CA SER A 410 -15.90 -12.39 -1.18
C SER A 410 -15.96 -12.89 0.28
N ILE A 411 -16.99 -13.67 0.63
CA ILE A 411 -17.19 -14.22 1.98
C ILE A 411 -16.24 -15.39 2.25
N ASN A 412 -15.90 -16.16 1.20
CA ASN A 412 -15.06 -17.34 1.35
C ASN A 412 -13.59 -16.92 1.52
N PRO A 413 -12.88 -17.39 2.56
CA PRO A 413 -11.46 -17.08 2.77
C PRO A 413 -10.53 -17.44 1.60
N HIS A 414 -10.88 -18.44 0.80
CA HIS A 414 -10.06 -18.88 -0.34
C HIS A 414 -10.39 -18.14 -1.64
N LEU A 415 -11.67 -17.85 -1.89
CA LEU A 415 -12.12 -17.21 -3.14
C LEU A 415 -12.13 -15.68 -3.06
N GLY A 416 -12.24 -15.10 -1.86
CA GLY A 416 -12.33 -13.66 -1.67
C GLY A 416 -11.12 -12.88 -2.16
N PRO A 417 -9.87 -13.26 -1.79
CA PRO A 417 -8.67 -12.60 -2.31
C PRO A 417 -8.56 -12.67 -3.84
N LEU A 418 -8.96 -13.80 -4.45
CA LEU A 418 -8.97 -13.98 -5.91
C LEU A 418 -10.01 -13.08 -6.59
N GLN A 419 -11.20 -12.96 -6.01
CA GLN A 419 -12.25 -12.07 -6.53
C GLN A 419 -11.81 -10.59 -6.47
N ILE A 420 -11.13 -10.19 -5.40
CA ILE A 420 -10.62 -8.81 -5.26
C ILE A 420 -9.48 -8.54 -6.24
N SER A 421 -8.58 -9.50 -6.49
CA SER A 421 -7.51 -9.33 -7.47
C SER A 421 -8.07 -9.19 -8.89
N LEU A 422 -9.05 -10.03 -9.27
CA LEU A 422 -9.78 -9.90 -10.54
C LEU A 422 -10.44 -8.54 -10.69
N GLY A 423 -11.19 -8.08 -9.68
CA GLY A 423 -11.89 -6.80 -9.73
C GLY A 423 -10.98 -5.59 -9.95
N ARG A 424 -9.72 -5.65 -9.48
CA ARG A 424 -8.74 -4.56 -9.64
C ARG A 424 -7.98 -4.61 -10.95
N MET A 425 -7.67 -5.82 -11.44
CA MET A 425 -7.05 -5.99 -12.76
C MET A 425 -7.96 -5.49 -13.88
N ILE A 426 -9.28 -5.50 -13.70
CA ILE A 426 -10.25 -4.95 -14.67
C ILE A 426 -9.92 -3.50 -15.06
N ILE A 427 -9.46 -2.65 -14.13
CA ILE A 427 -9.13 -1.26 -14.45
C ILE A 427 -7.95 -1.19 -15.43
N ASP A 428 -6.96 -2.06 -15.26
CA ASP A 428 -5.80 -2.11 -16.17
C ASP A 428 -6.18 -2.74 -17.52
N ILE A 429 -7.07 -3.75 -17.52
CA ILE A 429 -7.66 -4.32 -18.74
C ILE A 429 -8.46 -3.26 -19.50
N LEU A 430 -9.22 -2.40 -18.82
CA LEU A 430 -9.99 -1.34 -19.48
C LEU A 430 -9.08 -0.25 -20.09
N LYS A 431 -7.99 0.12 -19.41
CA LYS A 431 -6.97 1.03 -20.00
C LYS A 431 -6.38 0.42 -21.27
N PHE A 432 -6.11 -0.88 -21.27
CA PHE A 432 -5.62 -1.59 -22.43
C PHE A 432 -6.67 -1.69 -23.55
N PHE A 433 -7.94 -1.96 -23.19
CA PHE A 433 -9.05 -2.03 -24.13
C PHE A 433 -9.27 -0.71 -24.88
N PHE A 434 -8.94 0.43 -24.26
CA PHE A 434 -8.94 1.73 -24.94
C PHE A 434 -7.91 1.78 -26.09
N ILE A 435 -6.67 1.31 -25.85
CA ILE A 435 -5.64 1.21 -26.89
C ILE A 435 -6.08 0.24 -28.01
N TYR A 436 -6.62 -0.92 -27.63
CA TYR A 436 -7.19 -1.88 -28.58
C TYR A 436 -8.30 -1.25 -29.43
N SER A 437 -9.23 -0.51 -28.81
CA SER A 437 -10.34 0.15 -29.52
C SER A 437 -9.85 1.21 -30.51
N LEU A 438 -8.78 1.95 -30.18
CA LEU A 438 -8.14 2.89 -31.12
C LEU A 438 -7.56 2.17 -32.34
N VAL A 439 -6.88 1.05 -32.13
CA VAL A 439 -6.35 0.21 -33.22
C VAL A 439 -7.49 -0.37 -34.06
N LEU A 440 -8.50 -0.95 -33.42
CA LEU A 440 -9.69 -1.49 -34.09
C LEU A 440 -10.38 -0.43 -34.94
N PHE A 441 -10.54 0.79 -34.43
CA PHE A 441 -11.17 1.90 -35.14
C PHE A 441 -10.30 2.39 -36.30
N ALA A 442 -8.98 2.54 -36.11
CA ALA A 442 -8.07 2.97 -37.16
C ALA A 442 -8.05 1.99 -38.35
N PHE A 443 -7.90 0.69 -38.09
CA PHE A 443 -7.97 -0.33 -39.13
C PHE A 443 -9.38 -0.50 -39.69
N GLY A 444 -10.43 -0.32 -38.87
CA GLY A 444 -11.82 -0.30 -39.30
C GLY A 444 -12.08 0.79 -40.34
N CYS A 445 -11.68 2.03 -40.06
CA CYS A 445 -11.75 3.14 -41.01
C CYS A 445 -10.96 2.85 -42.29
N GLY A 446 -9.72 2.36 -42.17
CA GLY A 446 -8.86 2.06 -43.32
C GLY A 446 -9.43 0.98 -44.24
N MET A 447 -9.94 -0.12 -43.67
CA MET A 447 -10.58 -1.18 -44.45
C MET A 447 -11.93 -0.75 -45.01
N ASN A 448 -12.73 0.00 -44.25
CA ASN A 448 -14.01 0.54 -44.71
C ASN A 448 -13.80 1.43 -45.95
N GLN A 449 -12.81 2.33 -45.91
CA GLN A 449 -12.48 3.19 -47.05
C GLN A 449 -12.03 2.39 -48.29
N LEU A 450 -11.25 1.33 -48.11
CA LEU A 450 -10.74 0.52 -49.22
C LEU A 450 -11.83 -0.34 -49.89
N LEU A 451 -12.78 -0.85 -49.10
CA LEU A 451 -13.72 -1.89 -49.55
C LEU A 451 -15.16 -1.40 -49.77
N TRP A 452 -15.53 -0.20 -49.27
CA TRP A 452 -16.89 0.35 -49.36
C TRP A 452 -17.47 0.30 -50.80
N TYR A 453 -16.71 0.73 -51.81
CA TYR A 453 -17.20 0.76 -53.20
C TYR A 453 -17.51 -0.63 -53.77
N TYR A 454 -16.60 -1.59 -53.58
CA TYR A 454 -16.75 -2.97 -54.09
C TYR A 454 -17.92 -3.69 -53.43
N ALA A 455 -18.24 -3.28 -52.22
CA ALA A 455 -19.33 -3.83 -51.47
C ALA A 455 -20.69 -3.28 -51.83
N ASP A 456 -20.78 -1.98 -52.11
CA ASP A 456 -22.02 -1.40 -52.60
C ASP A 456 -22.40 -2.05 -53.94
N LEU A 457 -21.40 -2.38 -54.76
CA LEU A 457 -21.58 -3.18 -55.98
C LEU A 457 -22.08 -4.61 -55.72
N GLU A 458 -21.58 -5.29 -54.69
CA GLU A 458 -22.02 -6.63 -54.30
C GLU A 458 -23.45 -6.58 -53.72
N LYS A 459 -23.74 -5.57 -52.90
CA LYS A 459 -25.07 -5.28 -52.33
C LYS A 459 -26.12 -5.09 -53.42
N ARG A 460 -25.88 -4.24 -54.42
CA ARG A 460 -26.84 -3.97 -55.51
C ARG A 460 -27.21 -5.22 -56.32
N LYS A 461 -26.31 -6.19 -56.46
CA LYS A 461 -26.57 -7.44 -57.21
C LYS A 461 -27.55 -8.37 -56.46
N CYS A 462 -27.52 -8.39 -55.14
CA CYS A 462 -28.49 -9.15 -54.34
C CYS A 462 -29.93 -8.62 -54.45
N TYR A 463 -30.12 -7.33 -54.78
CA TYR A 463 -31.45 -6.73 -54.98
C TYR A 463 -32.02 -6.93 -56.39
N HIS A 464 -31.21 -7.38 -57.36
CA HIS A 464 -31.60 -7.42 -58.78
C HIS A 464 -31.62 -8.81 -59.42
N THR A 465 -31.57 -9.91 -58.66
CA THR A 465 -31.89 -11.23 -59.22
C THR A 465 -33.41 -11.35 -59.46
N PRO A 466 -33.89 -11.42 -60.71
CA PRO A 466 -35.29 -11.69 -61.00
C PRO A 466 -35.47 -13.21 -61.04
N ASP A 467 -36.08 -13.76 -59.99
CA ASP A 467 -37.09 -14.82 -60.05
C ASP A 467 -37.28 -15.46 -58.67
N GLY A 468 -38.48 -15.30 -58.11
CA GLY A 468 -38.86 -15.99 -56.88
C GLY A 468 -39.95 -15.33 -56.01
N LEU A 469 -40.94 -14.66 -56.60
CA LEU A 469 -42.24 -14.28 -56.01
C LEU A 469 -42.22 -13.39 -54.75
N GLY A 470 -42.28 -12.08 -54.98
CA GLY A 470 -42.67 -11.09 -53.98
C GLY A 470 -43.07 -9.77 -54.64
N GLY A 471 -44.27 -9.71 -55.20
CA GLY A 471 -44.83 -8.48 -55.77
C GLY A 471 -46.35 -8.52 -55.75
N GLY A 472 -46.95 -7.69 -54.89
CA GLY A 472 -48.39 -7.47 -54.88
C GLY A 472 -48.87 -6.81 -56.16
N GLY A 473 -49.95 -7.32 -56.73
CA GLY A 473 -50.62 -6.76 -57.91
C GLY A 473 -51.74 -7.66 -58.42
N ARG A 474 -52.98 -7.18 -58.25
CA ARG A 474 -54.29 -7.74 -58.63
C ARG A 474 -54.32 -8.65 -59.88
N GLY A 475 -55.08 -9.74 -59.77
CA GLY A 475 -55.79 -10.36 -60.89
C GLY A 475 -55.72 -11.88 -60.97
N GLY A 476 -56.87 -12.54 -60.80
CA GLY A 476 -57.28 -13.72 -61.58
C GLY A 476 -56.51 -15.03 -61.47
N GLU A 477 -57.11 -15.97 -60.76
CA GLU A 477 -57.30 -17.39 -61.16
C GLU A 477 -56.11 -18.34 -61.44
N LYS A 478 -56.31 -19.55 -60.88
CA LYS A 478 -55.97 -20.90 -61.37
C LYS A 478 -54.62 -21.53 -60.98
N LYS A 479 -54.76 -22.40 -59.96
CA LYS A 479 -54.02 -23.65 -59.73
C LYS A 479 -53.64 -24.37 -61.04
N ARG A 480 -52.39 -24.86 -61.16
CA ARG A 480 -52.13 -26.19 -61.73
C ARG A 480 -50.79 -26.81 -61.30
N LYS A 481 -50.89 -28.09 -60.98
CA LYS A 481 -49.85 -29.01 -60.49
C LYS A 481 -48.85 -29.40 -61.59
N GLY A 482 -47.60 -29.57 -61.19
CA GLY A 482 -46.72 -30.70 -61.55
C GLY A 482 -46.06 -30.71 -62.93
N LYS A 483 -44.73 -30.80 -62.96
CA LYS A 483 -44.00 -31.93 -63.57
C LYS A 483 -42.50 -31.82 -63.37
N THR A 484 -41.93 -32.90 -62.86
CA THR A 484 -40.53 -33.27 -62.98
C THR A 484 -40.19 -33.50 -64.46
N GLN A 485 -39.09 -32.93 -64.95
CA GLN A 485 -38.43 -33.42 -66.15
C GLN A 485 -36.92 -33.25 -66.02
N ASN A 486 -36.21 -34.38 -66.07
CA ASN A 486 -34.77 -34.47 -66.21
C ASN A 486 -34.35 -34.02 -67.62
N VAL A 487 -33.09 -33.57 -67.80
CA VAL A 487 -32.08 -34.07 -68.77
C VAL A 487 -30.96 -33.03 -69.07
N ASN A 488 -29.74 -33.44 -68.69
CA ASN A 488 -28.42 -33.34 -69.34
C ASN A 488 -27.60 -32.02 -69.43
N PHE A 489 -26.52 -32.02 -68.63
CA PHE A 489 -25.11 -32.06 -69.03
C PHE A 489 -24.59 -31.10 -70.13
N SER A 490 -23.90 -30.05 -69.70
CA SER A 490 -22.64 -29.61 -70.31
C SER A 490 -21.78 -28.88 -69.25
N GLY A 491 -20.48 -29.14 -69.26
CA GLY A 491 -19.57 -28.82 -68.17
C GLY A 491 -19.35 -27.33 -67.95
N THR A 492 -19.68 -26.89 -66.74
CA THR A 492 -18.94 -25.94 -65.89
C THR A 492 -19.47 -26.15 -64.47
N PRO A 493 -18.68 -26.01 -63.39
CA PRO A 493 -19.24 -25.99 -62.05
C PRO A 493 -19.97 -24.64 -61.86
N GLN A 494 -21.20 -24.55 -62.38
CA GLN A 494 -22.12 -23.48 -62.02
C GLN A 494 -22.58 -23.74 -60.59
N ARG A 495 -21.93 -23.06 -59.65
CA ARG A 495 -22.32 -22.96 -58.25
C ARG A 495 -23.78 -22.50 -58.21
N THR A 496 -24.69 -23.41 -57.88
CA THR A 496 -26.06 -23.08 -57.53
C THR A 496 -26.00 -22.17 -56.31
N VAL A 497 -26.26 -20.88 -56.54
CA VAL A 497 -26.34 -19.88 -55.47
C VAL A 497 -27.62 -20.19 -54.70
N SER A 498 -27.49 -20.98 -53.64
CA SER A 498 -28.48 -21.06 -52.58
C SER A 498 -28.69 -19.64 -52.03
N GLY A 499 -29.95 -19.22 -51.85
CA GLY A 499 -30.33 -17.90 -51.32
C GLY A 499 -29.73 -17.55 -49.95
N THR A 500 -29.01 -18.48 -49.31
CA THR A 500 -28.16 -18.24 -48.14
C THR A 500 -26.93 -17.37 -48.43
N ASP A 501 -26.44 -17.31 -49.68
CA ASP A 501 -25.25 -16.54 -50.02
C ASP A 501 -25.51 -15.02 -50.12
N CYS A 502 -26.76 -14.59 -50.32
CA CYS A 502 -27.14 -13.17 -50.14
C CYS A 502 -27.42 -12.81 -48.68
N ALA A 503 -27.68 -13.79 -47.80
CA ALA A 503 -27.87 -13.53 -46.36
C ALA A 503 -26.55 -13.26 -45.64
N LEU A 504 -25.42 -13.82 -46.11
CA LEU A 504 -24.08 -13.40 -45.70
C LEU A 504 -23.70 -12.00 -46.23
N SER A 505 -24.48 -11.48 -47.18
CA SER A 505 -24.30 -10.17 -47.82
C SER A 505 -25.33 -9.14 -47.33
N ARG A 506 -25.80 -9.26 -46.08
CA ARG A 506 -26.29 -8.09 -45.34
C ARG A 506 -25.08 -7.33 -44.81
N SER A 507 -24.97 -6.06 -45.22
CA SER A 507 -24.22 -5.05 -44.45
C SER A 507 -22.69 -5.17 -44.46
N LYS A 508 -22.06 -5.52 -45.58
CA LYS A 508 -20.64 -5.24 -45.67
C LYS A 508 -20.45 -3.71 -45.83
N TYR A 509 -19.67 -3.12 -44.92
CA TYR A 509 -19.05 -1.77 -44.91
C TYR A 509 -19.93 -0.54 -44.59
N LEU A 510 -20.65 -0.62 -43.47
CA LEU A 510 -20.76 0.51 -42.54
C LEU A 510 -19.60 0.39 -41.54
N LEU A 511 -19.03 1.50 -41.08
CA LEU A 511 -17.88 1.51 -40.17
C LEU A 511 -18.06 0.55 -38.97
N PHE A 512 -19.25 0.54 -38.38
CA PHE A 512 -19.61 -0.35 -37.28
C PHE A 512 -19.46 -1.85 -37.61
N GLU A 513 -19.94 -2.28 -38.79
CA GLU A 513 -19.87 -3.67 -39.25
C GLU A 513 -18.43 -4.09 -39.60
N THR A 514 -17.62 -3.16 -40.13
CA THR A 514 -16.20 -3.41 -40.35
C THR A 514 -15.44 -3.60 -39.05
N SER A 515 -15.78 -2.80 -38.02
CA SER A 515 -15.23 -2.95 -36.67
C SER A 515 -15.71 -4.24 -35.99
N GLN A 516 -16.98 -4.63 -36.15
CA GLN A 516 -17.50 -5.91 -35.67
C GLN A 516 -16.78 -7.09 -36.35
N SER A 517 -16.54 -6.99 -37.66
CA SER A 517 -15.79 -8.02 -38.39
C SER A 517 -14.36 -8.11 -37.84
N LEU A 518 -13.62 -7.01 -37.76
CA LEU A 518 -12.28 -7.01 -37.18
C LEU A 518 -12.23 -7.54 -35.74
N PHE A 519 -13.27 -7.27 -34.94
CA PHE A 519 -13.39 -7.83 -33.59
C PHE A 519 -13.46 -9.36 -33.64
N TRP A 520 -14.37 -9.94 -34.44
CA TRP A 520 -14.48 -11.40 -34.59
C TRP A 520 -13.26 -12.04 -35.25
N ALA A 521 -12.55 -11.31 -36.10
CA ALA A 521 -11.26 -11.75 -36.65
C ALA A 521 -10.19 -11.96 -35.57
N SER A 522 -10.24 -11.20 -34.45
CA SER A 522 -9.35 -11.40 -33.30
C SER A 522 -9.47 -12.80 -32.69
N PHE A 523 -10.65 -13.42 -32.80
CA PHE A 523 -10.93 -14.78 -32.32
C PHE A 523 -10.75 -15.85 -33.40
N GLY A 524 -10.31 -15.47 -34.61
CA GLY A 524 -10.15 -16.39 -35.74
C GLY A 524 -11.47 -16.86 -36.37
N LEU A 525 -12.58 -16.18 -36.11
CA LEU A 525 -13.91 -16.55 -36.64
C LEU A 525 -14.18 -15.98 -38.04
N ILE A 526 -13.26 -15.20 -38.61
CA ILE A 526 -13.37 -14.64 -39.95
C ILE A 526 -12.34 -15.27 -40.88
N ASP A 527 -12.84 -15.81 -41.98
CA ASP A 527 -12.04 -16.45 -43.01
C ASP A 527 -11.51 -15.43 -44.05
N LEU A 528 -10.39 -15.75 -44.70
CA LEU A 528 -9.79 -14.94 -45.76
C LEU A 528 -10.71 -14.82 -46.99
N MET A 529 -11.64 -15.76 -47.15
CA MET A 529 -12.66 -15.75 -48.21
C MET A 529 -13.62 -14.56 -48.09
N ALA A 530 -13.72 -13.94 -46.91
CA ALA A 530 -14.55 -12.74 -46.72
C ALA A 530 -14.05 -11.53 -47.54
N PHE A 531 -12.76 -11.51 -47.92
CA PHE A 531 -12.14 -10.46 -48.74
C PHE A 531 -12.19 -10.74 -50.25
N GLU A 532 -12.78 -11.86 -50.67
CA GLU A 532 -12.96 -12.20 -52.09
C GLU A 532 -14.24 -11.58 -52.66
N LEU A 533 -14.24 -10.26 -52.86
CA LEU A 533 -15.38 -9.54 -53.41
C LEU A 533 -15.41 -9.58 -54.95
N LYS A 534 -16.61 -9.72 -55.52
CA LYS A 534 -16.80 -9.79 -56.98
C LYS A 534 -16.49 -8.46 -57.67
N GLY A 535 -15.38 -8.43 -58.42
CA GLY A 535 -14.94 -7.24 -59.19
C GLY A 535 -13.73 -6.53 -58.59
N ILE A 536 -13.17 -7.04 -57.49
CA ILE A 536 -11.94 -6.50 -56.89
C ILE A 536 -10.74 -6.72 -57.82
N LYS A 537 -9.92 -5.69 -58.03
CA LYS A 537 -8.66 -5.82 -58.75
C LYS A 537 -7.60 -6.45 -57.84
N SER A 538 -6.60 -7.11 -58.43
CA SER A 538 -5.50 -7.74 -57.68
C SER A 538 -4.80 -6.76 -56.74
N PHE A 539 -4.63 -5.51 -57.17
CA PHE A 539 -4.01 -4.44 -56.37
C PHE A 539 -4.80 -4.12 -55.08
N THR A 540 -6.10 -3.84 -55.19
CA THR A 540 -6.92 -3.52 -54.00
C THR A 540 -7.09 -4.72 -53.09
N ARG A 541 -7.14 -5.94 -53.66
CA ARG A 541 -7.15 -7.20 -52.88
C ARG A 541 -5.86 -7.38 -52.08
N PHE A 542 -4.71 -7.12 -52.70
CA PHE A 542 -3.42 -7.19 -52.02
C PHE A 542 -3.36 -6.25 -50.81
N TRP A 543 -3.77 -4.99 -50.97
CA TRP A 543 -3.80 -4.03 -49.87
C TRP A 543 -4.81 -4.38 -48.77
N ALA A 544 -5.97 -4.96 -49.11
CA ALA A 544 -6.93 -5.42 -48.11
C ALA A 544 -6.38 -6.58 -47.27
N LEU A 545 -5.74 -7.56 -47.92
CA LEU A 545 -5.09 -8.68 -47.26
C LEU A 545 -3.87 -8.24 -46.43
N LEU A 546 -3.10 -7.27 -46.92
CA LEU A 546 -1.96 -6.71 -46.20
C LEU A 546 -2.42 -5.96 -44.93
N MET A 547 -3.45 -5.11 -45.05
CA MET A 547 -4.04 -4.41 -43.90
C MET A 547 -4.61 -5.38 -42.87
N PHE A 548 -5.38 -6.38 -43.32
CA PHE A 548 -5.91 -7.43 -42.45
C PHE A 548 -4.82 -8.28 -41.77
N GLY A 549 -3.77 -8.65 -42.51
CA GLY A 549 -2.62 -9.39 -42.00
C GLY A 549 -1.84 -8.58 -40.97
N SER A 550 -1.57 -7.31 -41.26
CA SER A 550 -0.89 -6.39 -40.32
C SER A 550 -1.71 -6.15 -39.06
N TYR A 551 -3.04 -5.98 -39.18
CA TYR A 551 -3.96 -5.92 -38.04
C TYR A 551 -3.86 -7.19 -37.19
N SER A 552 -3.91 -8.37 -37.81
CA SER A 552 -3.85 -9.65 -37.09
C SER A 552 -2.52 -9.84 -36.35
N VAL A 553 -1.39 -9.42 -36.94
CA VAL A 553 -0.07 -9.42 -36.28
C VAL A 553 -0.06 -8.47 -35.09
N ILE A 554 -0.50 -7.22 -35.27
CA ILE A 554 -0.53 -6.23 -34.19
C ILE A 554 -1.47 -6.69 -33.06
N ASN A 555 -2.65 -7.16 -33.40
CA ASN A 555 -3.67 -7.54 -32.43
C ASN A 555 -3.31 -8.83 -31.68
N ILE A 556 -3.00 -9.91 -32.39
CA ILE A 556 -2.80 -11.24 -31.79
C ILE A 556 -1.38 -11.40 -31.26
N ILE A 557 -0.36 -10.90 -31.96
CA ILE A 557 1.04 -11.10 -31.55
C ILE A 557 1.51 -10.00 -30.61
N VAL A 558 1.20 -8.73 -30.90
CA VAL A 558 1.71 -7.63 -30.07
C VAL A 558 0.78 -7.35 -28.90
N LEU A 559 -0.47 -6.97 -29.17
CA LEU A 559 -1.41 -6.51 -28.15
C LEU A 559 -1.76 -7.61 -27.14
N LEU A 560 -2.08 -8.82 -27.60
CA LEU A 560 -2.41 -9.92 -26.67
C LEU A 560 -1.23 -10.30 -25.76
N ASN A 561 -0.01 -10.35 -26.29
CA ASN A 561 1.18 -10.63 -25.47
C ASN A 561 1.48 -9.49 -24.48
N MET A 562 1.31 -8.23 -24.88
CA MET A 562 1.44 -7.09 -23.96
C MET A 562 0.36 -7.11 -22.88
N LEU A 563 -0.87 -7.51 -23.19
CA LEU A 563 -1.95 -7.66 -22.20
C LEU A 563 -1.61 -8.76 -21.18
N ILE A 564 -1.12 -9.91 -21.63
CA ILE A 564 -0.69 -11.00 -20.74
C ILE A 564 0.43 -10.52 -19.82
N ALA A 565 1.44 -9.83 -20.35
CA ALA A 565 2.55 -9.29 -19.55
C ALA A 565 2.07 -8.26 -18.51
N MET A 566 1.21 -7.33 -18.92
CA MET A 566 0.62 -6.31 -18.04
C MET A 566 -0.24 -6.94 -16.94
N MET A 567 -1.10 -7.91 -17.29
CA MET A 567 -1.91 -8.63 -16.31
C MET A 567 -1.07 -9.43 -15.33
N SER A 568 0.03 -10.06 -15.79
CA SER A 568 0.94 -10.81 -14.91
C SER A 568 1.59 -9.91 -13.86
N ASN A 569 2.16 -8.78 -14.28
CA ASN A 569 2.77 -7.82 -13.35
C ASN A 569 1.72 -7.20 -12.40
N SER A 570 0.55 -6.82 -12.93
CA SER A 570 -0.53 -6.25 -12.13
C SER A 570 -1.06 -7.26 -11.10
N TYR A 571 -1.21 -8.53 -11.49
CA TYR A 571 -1.62 -9.61 -10.58
C TYR A 571 -0.63 -9.79 -9.43
N GLN A 572 0.68 -9.78 -9.70
CA GLN A 572 1.70 -9.92 -8.65
C GLN A 572 1.58 -8.81 -7.60
N ILE A 573 1.55 -7.55 -8.05
CA ILE A 573 1.43 -6.37 -7.16
C ILE A 573 0.13 -6.41 -6.35
N ILE A 574 -0.99 -6.82 -6.97
CA ILE A 574 -2.29 -6.87 -6.31
C ILE A 574 -2.36 -8.06 -5.34
N SER A 575 -1.82 -9.22 -5.71
CA SER A 575 -1.85 -10.45 -4.91
C SER A 575 -1.10 -10.28 -3.58
N GLU A 576 0.03 -9.56 -3.57
CA GLU A 576 0.78 -9.26 -2.35
C GLU A 576 -0.07 -8.51 -1.31
N ARG A 577 -0.99 -7.66 -1.76
CA ARG A 577 -1.85 -6.85 -0.88
C ARG A 577 -3.25 -7.44 -0.70
N ALA A 578 -3.63 -8.46 -1.46
CA ALA A 578 -4.99 -8.97 -1.56
C ALA A 578 -5.59 -9.39 -0.22
N ASP A 579 -4.82 -10.06 0.65
CA ASP A 579 -5.29 -10.48 1.98
C ASP A 579 -5.63 -9.29 2.90
N THR A 580 -4.77 -8.26 2.93
CA THR A 580 -5.03 -7.05 3.73
C THR A 580 -6.28 -6.33 3.26
N GLU A 581 -6.53 -6.33 1.96
CA GLU A 581 -7.65 -5.64 1.34
C GLU A 581 -8.95 -6.41 1.46
N TRP A 582 -8.87 -7.73 1.36
CA TRP A 582 -9.97 -8.64 1.67
C TRP A 582 -10.40 -8.49 3.13
N LYS A 583 -9.45 -8.53 4.08
CA LYS A 583 -9.74 -8.31 5.51
C LYS A 583 -10.35 -6.94 5.76
N PHE A 584 -9.87 -5.89 5.08
CA PHE A 584 -10.45 -4.55 5.17
C PHE A 584 -11.90 -4.51 4.66
N ALA A 585 -12.16 -5.05 3.45
CA ALA A 585 -13.51 -5.10 2.87
C ALA A 585 -14.47 -5.92 3.74
N ARG A 586 -14.01 -7.08 4.23
CA ARG A 586 -14.76 -7.93 5.17
C ARG A 586 -15.08 -7.20 6.48
N SER A 587 -14.13 -6.48 7.04
CA SER A 587 -14.33 -5.73 8.29
C SER A 587 -15.32 -4.58 8.09
N ARG A 588 -15.24 -3.86 6.97
CA ARG A 588 -16.23 -2.84 6.59
C ARG A 588 -17.64 -3.43 6.51
N LEU A 589 -17.78 -4.60 5.88
CA LEU A 589 -19.06 -5.32 5.85
C LEU A 589 -19.53 -5.66 7.27
N TRP A 590 -18.67 -6.26 8.11
CA TRP A 590 -19.05 -6.64 9.48
C TRP A 590 -19.51 -5.45 10.32
N MET A 591 -18.83 -4.30 10.20
CA MET A 591 -19.17 -3.08 10.94
C MET A 591 -20.59 -2.59 10.66
N SER A 592 -21.10 -2.72 9.43
CA SER A 592 -22.50 -2.36 9.12
C SER A 592 -23.54 -3.17 9.91
N TYR A 593 -23.20 -4.38 10.32
CA TYR A 593 -24.10 -5.25 11.11
C TYR A 593 -23.92 -5.09 12.62
N PHE A 594 -22.86 -4.42 13.08
CA PHE A 594 -22.63 -4.18 14.50
C PHE A 594 -23.55 -3.11 15.09
N GLU A 595 -24.08 -2.22 14.24
CA GLU A 595 -24.97 -1.11 14.65
C GLU A 595 -26.42 -1.57 14.88
N GLU A 596 -27.12 -0.91 15.81
CA GLU A 596 -28.48 -1.29 16.23
C GLU A 596 -29.59 -0.83 15.26
N GLY A 597 -29.27 0.04 14.29
CA GLY A 597 -30.23 0.73 13.42
C GLY A 597 -31.10 -0.18 12.55
N ASP A 598 -30.58 -1.31 12.08
CA ASP A 598 -31.25 -2.16 11.08
C ASP A 598 -31.41 -3.62 11.55
N THR A 599 -31.81 -3.85 12.80
CA THR A 599 -31.88 -5.23 13.36
C THR A 599 -32.90 -6.15 12.68
N VAL A 600 -33.99 -5.59 12.12
CA VAL A 600 -35.01 -6.37 11.41
C VAL A 600 -34.75 -6.39 9.90
N PRO A 601 -34.81 -7.57 9.26
CA PRO A 601 -34.66 -7.65 7.82
C PRO A 601 -35.93 -7.18 7.08
N PRO A 602 -35.83 -6.57 5.88
CA PRO A 602 -36.99 -6.25 5.03
C PRO A 602 -37.72 -7.55 4.65
N PRO A 603 -39.04 -7.75 4.86
CA PRO A 603 -40.15 -6.76 4.91
C PRO A 603 -40.49 -6.21 6.29
N PHE A 604 -40.01 -6.81 7.37
CA PHE A 604 -40.39 -6.47 8.75
C PHE A 604 -39.90 -5.09 9.20
N ASN A 605 -39.03 -4.45 8.42
CA ASN A 605 -38.56 -3.08 8.63
C ASN A 605 -39.64 -2.00 8.38
N ILE A 606 -40.75 -2.32 7.69
CA ILE A 606 -41.84 -1.37 7.42
C ILE A 606 -42.74 -1.17 8.64
N ILE A 607 -42.83 -2.19 9.52
CA ILE A 607 -43.74 -2.17 10.66
C ILE A 607 -43.03 -1.42 11.82
N PRO A 608 -43.56 -0.27 12.28
CA PRO A 608 -42.95 0.48 13.37
C PRO A 608 -42.89 -0.36 14.65
N THR A 609 -41.71 -0.44 15.27
CA THR A 609 -41.54 -1.20 16.52
C THR A 609 -42.26 -0.54 17.69
N ILE A 610 -42.75 -1.35 18.65
CA ILE A 610 -43.43 -0.89 19.86
C ILE A 610 -42.57 0.11 20.67
N LYS A 611 -41.24 -0.03 20.61
CA LYS A 611 -40.29 0.93 21.20
C LYS A 611 -40.27 2.29 20.49
N SER A 612 -40.38 2.31 19.17
CA SER A 612 -40.51 3.55 18.39
C SER A 612 -41.82 4.26 18.74
N LEU A 613 -42.91 3.49 18.87
CA LEU A 613 -44.21 4.00 19.34
C LEU A 613 -44.13 4.61 20.75
N SER A 614 -43.45 3.94 21.69
CA SER A 614 -43.22 4.46 23.05
C SER A 614 -42.33 5.71 23.09
N LYS A 615 -41.42 5.86 22.13
CA LYS A 615 -40.56 7.05 22.00
C LYS A 615 -41.33 8.24 21.43
N TYR A 616 -42.29 7.99 20.52
CA TYR A 616 -43.27 8.96 20.02
C TYR A 616 -44.28 9.39 21.10
N VAL A 617 -44.65 8.49 22.03
CA VAL A 617 -45.61 8.75 23.13
C VAL A 617 -44.92 9.33 24.40
N GLY A 618 -43.62 9.63 24.35
CA GLY A 618 -43.00 10.54 25.32
C GLY A 618 -42.81 10.01 26.75
N CYS A 619 -42.33 8.78 26.94
CA CYS A 619 -42.01 8.27 28.28
C CYS A 619 -40.51 8.09 28.55
N ARG A 620 -40.04 8.85 29.56
CA ARG A 620 -38.81 8.75 30.37
C ARG A 620 -37.44 8.76 29.64
N LYS A 621 -36.82 9.95 29.62
CA LYS A 621 -35.35 10.06 29.72
C LYS A 621 -34.96 9.84 31.18
N ASN A 622 -34.24 8.76 31.47
CA ASN A 622 -33.49 8.65 32.72
C ASN A 622 -32.46 9.78 32.74
N ARG A 623 -32.67 10.80 33.58
CA ARG A 623 -31.68 11.84 33.84
C ARG A 623 -30.57 11.22 34.69
N THR A 624 -29.60 10.57 34.06
CA THR A 624 -28.30 10.36 34.71
C THR A 624 -27.69 11.73 34.98
N SER A 625 -27.20 11.94 36.20
CA SER A 625 -26.62 13.24 36.59
C SER A 625 -25.40 13.53 35.72
N ALA A 626 -25.38 14.68 35.05
CA ALA A 626 -24.29 15.10 34.17
C ALA A 626 -22.91 15.10 34.85
N SER A 627 -22.87 15.23 36.19
CA SER A 627 -21.64 15.14 36.98
C SER A 627 -21.07 13.71 37.02
N ILE A 628 -21.92 12.69 37.07
CA ILE A 628 -21.52 11.28 37.05
C ILE A 628 -20.97 10.93 35.66
N MET A 629 -21.63 11.39 34.59
CA MET A 629 -21.17 11.18 33.22
C MET A 629 -19.82 11.85 32.96
N ARG A 630 -19.62 13.10 33.40
CA ARG A 630 -18.32 13.79 33.29
C ARG A 630 -17.21 13.07 34.07
N LYS A 631 -17.50 12.58 35.28
CA LYS A 631 -16.53 11.83 36.10
C LYS A 631 -16.14 10.51 35.42
N SER A 632 -17.11 9.82 34.84
CA SER A 632 -16.88 8.57 34.13
C SER A 632 -16.09 8.78 32.83
N HIS A 633 -16.44 9.79 32.04
CA HIS A 633 -15.68 10.21 30.86
C HIS A 633 -14.21 10.53 31.19
N LYS A 634 -13.97 11.29 32.26
CA LYS A 634 -12.60 11.59 32.73
C LYS A 634 -11.83 10.32 33.10
N LYS A 635 -12.49 9.34 33.71
CA LYS A 635 -11.88 8.04 34.05
C LYS A 635 -11.56 7.23 32.79
N ALA A 636 -12.44 7.21 31.81
CA ALA A 636 -12.21 6.55 30.52
C ALA A 636 -11.03 7.18 29.76
N LEU A 637 -10.97 8.51 29.71
CA LEU A 637 -9.84 9.25 29.11
C LEU A 637 -8.52 8.93 29.81
N GLN A 638 -8.49 8.92 31.14
CA GLN A 638 -7.29 8.54 31.91
C GLN A 638 -6.84 7.11 31.60
N ARG A 639 -7.77 6.15 31.50
CA ARG A 639 -7.43 4.77 31.11
C ARG A 639 -6.80 4.74 29.71
N HIS A 640 -7.40 5.43 28.74
CA HIS A 640 -6.86 5.52 27.39
C HIS A 640 -5.45 6.13 27.38
N GLU A 641 -5.24 7.26 28.06
CA GLU A 641 -3.92 7.89 28.16
C GLU A 641 -2.87 6.97 28.82
N THR A 642 -3.25 6.23 29.86
CA THR A 642 -2.32 5.28 30.50
C THR A 642 -1.93 4.14 29.56
N VAL A 643 -2.89 3.58 28.81
CA VAL A 643 -2.63 2.53 27.82
C VAL A 643 -1.74 3.07 26.71
N MET A 644 -2.06 4.25 26.16
CA MET A 644 -1.27 4.87 25.08
C MET A 644 0.17 5.17 25.53
N ARG A 645 0.38 5.69 26.74
CA ARG A 645 1.72 5.93 27.27
C ARG A 645 2.54 4.64 27.40
N LEU A 646 1.91 3.55 27.84
CA LEU A 646 2.56 2.24 27.93
C LEU A 646 2.93 1.69 26.55
N LEU A 647 2.04 1.84 25.57
CA LEU A 647 2.30 1.39 24.19
C LEU A 647 3.42 2.18 23.53
N ILE A 648 3.38 3.51 23.61
CA ILE A 648 4.43 4.38 23.08
C ILE A 648 5.78 4.03 23.72
N ARG A 649 5.82 3.81 25.04
CA ARG A 649 7.05 3.38 25.72
C ARG A 649 7.57 2.04 25.20
N ARG A 650 6.69 1.05 25.01
CA ARG A 650 7.06 -0.27 24.44
C ARG A 650 7.59 -0.11 23.01
N TYR A 651 6.88 0.65 22.18
CA TYR A 651 7.26 0.94 20.79
C TYR A 651 8.65 1.59 20.70
N ILE A 652 8.87 2.69 21.41
CA ILE A 652 10.15 3.41 21.39
C ILE A 652 11.28 2.50 21.87
N THR A 653 11.05 1.73 22.95
CA THR A 653 12.07 0.83 23.50
C THR A 653 12.47 -0.24 22.48
N GLU A 654 11.51 -0.75 21.71
CA GLU A 654 11.79 -1.72 20.65
C GLU A 654 12.50 -1.07 19.46
N GLU A 655 12.07 0.11 19.03
CA GLU A 655 12.70 0.86 17.93
C GLU A 655 14.14 1.28 18.25
N THR A 656 14.42 1.75 19.48
CA THR A 656 15.79 2.01 19.93
C THR A 656 16.61 0.73 19.91
N THR A 657 16.06 -0.38 20.40
CA THR A 657 16.76 -1.68 20.37
C THR A 657 17.02 -2.16 18.94
N LYS A 658 16.11 -1.95 17.99
CA LYS A 658 16.31 -2.30 16.57
C LYS A 658 17.45 -1.49 15.96
N ARG A 659 17.53 -0.20 16.28
CA ARG A 659 18.62 0.67 15.86
C ARG A 659 19.95 0.22 16.47
N ASP A 660 19.98 -0.09 17.76
CA ASP A 660 21.18 -0.59 18.45
C ASP A 660 21.66 -1.96 17.91
N ARG A 661 20.74 -2.76 17.36
CA ARG A 661 21.04 -4.05 16.71
C ARG A 661 21.50 -3.90 15.25
N SER A 662 21.52 -2.69 14.69
CA SER A 662 22.05 -2.47 13.35
C SER A 662 23.54 -2.83 13.28
N GLY A 663 24.01 -3.27 12.11
CA GLY A 663 25.37 -3.77 11.96
C GLY A 663 26.42 -2.71 12.27
N VAL A 664 27.51 -3.10 12.94
CA VAL A 664 28.65 -2.22 13.25
C VAL A 664 29.21 -1.69 11.93
N THR A 665 29.15 -0.37 11.77
CA THR A 665 29.68 0.31 10.59
C THR A 665 31.19 0.51 10.73
N GLU A 666 31.89 0.77 9.61
CA GLU A 666 33.31 1.14 9.65
C GLU A 666 33.53 2.40 10.51
N ASP A 667 32.53 3.29 10.59
CA ASP A 667 32.62 4.54 11.35
C ASP A 667 32.61 4.30 12.86
N ASP A 668 31.81 3.34 13.34
CA ASP A 668 31.78 2.96 14.76
C ASP A 668 33.14 2.42 15.21
N VAL A 669 33.81 1.64 14.35
CA VAL A 669 35.17 1.14 14.61
C VAL A 669 36.20 2.27 14.57
N MET A 670 36.04 3.23 13.65
CA MET A 670 36.89 4.41 13.60
C MET A 670 36.69 5.32 14.82
N GLU A 671 35.48 5.41 15.36
CA GLU A 671 35.15 6.15 16.58
C GLU A 671 35.84 5.54 17.79
N ILE A 672 35.70 4.23 18.00
CA ILE A 672 36.40 3.51 19.06
C ILE A 672 37.92 3.67 18.93
N ARG A 673 38.46 3.61 17.71
CA ARG A 673 39.90 3.83 17.46
C ARG A 673 40.33 5.24 17.86
N GLN A 674 39.48 6.23 17.57
CA GLN A 674 39.73 7.62 17.95
C GLN A 674 39.67 7.78 19.47
N ASP A 675 38.66 7.25 20.15
CA ASP A 675 38.52 7.31 21.60
C ASP A 675 39.70 6.65 22.32
N ILE A 676 40.16 5.50 21.84
CA ILE A 676 41.38 4.83 22.34
C ILE A 676 42.60 5.73 22.15
N SER A 677 42.67 6.44 21.03
CA SER A 677 43.78 7.37 20.75
C SER A 677 43.72 8.57 21.68
N THR A 678 42.54 9.17 21.90
CA THR A 678 42.31 10.28 22.83
C THR A 678 42.66 9.87 24.27
N LEU A 679 42.12 8.74 24.74
CA LEU A 679 42.42 8.17 26.05
C LEU A 679 43.92 7.96 26.25
N ARG A 680 44.63 7.44 25.23
CA ARG A 680 46.08 7.27 25.29
C ARG A 680 46.80 8.60 25.57
N TYR A 681 46.38 9.69 24.92
CA TYR A 681 47.01 10.99 25.11
C TYR A 681 46.63 11.62 26.45
N GLU A 682 45.36 11.55 26.88
CA GLU A 682 44.93 12.03 28.20
C GLU A 682 45.66 11.32 29.33
N LEU A 683 45.81 10.00 29.22
CA LEU A 683 46.52 9.21 30.23
C LEU A 683 47.99 9.61 30.29
N ILE A 684 48.66 9.81 29.15
CA ILE A 684 50.03 10.32 29.10
C ILE A 684 50.14 11.70 29.76
N ASP A 685 49.19 12.59 29.54
CA ASP A 685 49.22 13.94 30.11
C ASP A 685 48.97 13.96 31.62
N ILE A 686 48.05 13.12 32.11
CA ILE A 686 47.84 12.88 33.54
C ILE A 686 49.12 12.33 34.18
N LEU A 687 49.79 11.37 33.52
CA LEU A 687 51.04 10.80 34.04
C LEU A 687 52.17 11.85 34.08
N LYS A 688 52.24 12.70 33.07
CA LYS A 688 53.19 13.83 32.98
C LYS A 688 52.93 14.88 34.07
N ASN A 689 51.68 15.28 34.27
CA ASN A 689 51.29 16.23 35.32
C ASN A 689 51.55 15.68 36.74
N ASN A 690 51.54 14.36 36.91
CA ASN A 690 51.93 13.68 38.15
C ASN A 690 53.44 13.47 38.31
N GLY A 691 54.27 14.00 37.40
CA GLY A 691 55.74 13.97 37.49
C GLY A 691 56.38 12.63 37.07
N MET A 692 55.69 11.79 36.30
CA MET A 692 56.24 10.55 35.73
C MET A 692 56.92 10.81 34.38
N ARG A 693 57.93 10.00 34.03
CA ARG A 693 58.64 10.12 32.76
C ARG A 693 57.82 9.46 31.67
N THR A 694 57.16 10.28 30.85
CA THR A 694 56.39 9.82 29.70
C THR A 694 57.17 10.02 28.40
N PRO A 695 56.98 9.16 27.38
CA PRO A 695 57.57 9.39 26.07
C PRO A 695 57.07 10.72 25.49
N MET A 696 57.99 11.53 24.97
CA MET A 696 57.66 12.74 24.18
C MET A 696 57.11 12.29 22.82
N LEU A 697 55.83 11.94 22.79
CA LEU A 697 55.10 11.91 21.53
C LEU A 697 54.70 13.34 21.22
N GLU A 698 55.28 13.91 20.18
CA GLU A 698 54.66 15.04 19.48
C GLU A 698 53.20 14.66 19.23
N LYS A 699 52.26 15.57 19.51
CA LYS A 699 50.89 15.43 19.02
C LYS A 699 50.98 15.46 17.50
N TYR A 700 51.34 14.35 16.88
CA TYR A 700 50.86 14.04 15.54
C TYR A 700 49.36 13.94 15.73
N VAL A 701 48.70 15.09 15.58
CA VAL A 701 47.40 15.14 14.93
C VAL A 701 47.67 14.38 13.66
N SER A 702 47.44 13.07 13.71
CA SER A 702 47.36 12.29 12.50
C SER A 702 46.14 12.91 11.83
N GLN A 703 46.38 13.91 10.98
CA GLN A 703 45.48 14.29 9.91
C GLN A 703 45.45 13.10 8.94
N VAL A 704 45.07 11.92 9.45
CA VAL A 704 44.28 11.00 8.65
C VAL A 704 43.10 11.85 8.23
N PRO A 705 42.79 11.95 6.93
CA PRO A 705 41.68 12.74 6.44
C PRO A 705 40.49 12.49 7.37
N GLY A 706 40.09 13.54 8.12
CA GLY A 706 39.15 13.39 9.22
C GLY A 706 37.85 12.76 8.73
N LYS A 707 36.97 12.36 9.66
CA LYS A 707 35.57 11.92 9.40
C LYS A 707 34.97 12.61 8.16
N LYS A 708 35.23 13.93 7.99
CA LYS A 708 34.97 14.77 6.81
C LYS A 708 35.26 14.12 5.44
N ASN A 709 36.47 13.71 5.07
CA ASN A 709 36.72 13.33 3.66
C ASN A 709 36.10 11.98 3.29
N ARG A 710 36.01 11.02 4.22
CA ARG A 710 35.40 9.70 3.96
C ARG A 710 33.86 9.74 4.04
N ILE A 711 33.29 10.52 4.95
CA ILE A 711 31.84 10.75 5.03
C ILE A 711 31.38 11.66 3.88
N MET A 712 32.15 12.68 3.50
CA MET A 712 31.93 13.47 2.28
C MET A 712 31.97 12.59 1.04
N GLU A 713 32.90 11.63 0.95
CA GLU A 713 32.95 10.66 -0.16
C GLU A 713 31.74 9.71 -0.17
N ARG A 714 31.21 9.33 1.00
CA ARG A 714 29.95 8.56 1.11
C ARG A 714 28.70 9.41 0.87
N ARG A 715 28.73 10.71 1.12
CA ARG A 715 27.65 11.68 0.83
C ARG A 715 27.63 12.09 -0.64
N LEU A 716 28.79 12.22 -1.29
CA LEU A 716 28.92 12.34 -2.76
C LEU A 716 28.36 11.09 -3.46
N LYS A 717 28.52 9.90 -2.85
CA LYS A 717 27.95 8.63 -3.32
C LYS A 717 26.46 8.40 -2.95
N LYS A 718 25.92 9.11 -1.95
CA LYS A 718 24.50 9.03 -1.53
C LYS A 718 23.62 10.18 -2.06
N GLY A 719 24.20 11.35 -2.35
CA GLY A 719 23.51 12.59 -2.75
C GLY A 719 23.41 12.82 -4.25
N PHE A 720 24.08 12.02 -5.09
CA PHE A 720 23.80 11.99 -6.52
C PHE A 720 22.57 11.11 -6.76
N GLN A 721 21.39 11.74 -6.85
CA GLN A 721 20.23 11.13 -7.48
C GLN A 721 20.59 10.78 -8.93
N ILE A 722 20.74 9.49 -9.17
CA ILE A 722 20.83 8.87 -10.48
C ILE A 722 19.47 9.09 -11.16
N ALA A 723 19.38 10.11 -12.00
CA ALA A 723 18.34 10.21 -13.03
C ALA A 723 18.85 10.83 -14.34
N LEU A 724 19.95 11.59 -14.32
CA LEU A 724 20.44 12.29 -15.52
C LEU A 724 21.77 11.75 -16.08
N VAL A 725 22.48 10.87 -15.38
CA VAL A 725 23.86 10.49 -15.74
C VAL A 725 23.99 9.03 -16.18
N GLU A 726 23.01 8.15 -15.96
CA GLU A 726 23.03 6.82 -16.59
C GLU A 726 22.81 6.87 -18.10
N GLY A 727 22.10 7.87 -18.62
CA GLY A 727 21.92 8.08 -20.07
C GLY A 727 23.21 8.55 -20.77
N ILE A 728 23.97 9.43 -20.14
CA ILE A 728 25.20 9.99 -20.72
C ILE A 728 26.39 9.05 -20.50
N VAL A 729 26.46 8.37 -19.35
CA VAL A 729 27.54 7.40 -19.07
C VAL A 729 27.36 6.12 -19.87
N SER A 730 26.13 5.70 -20.20
CA SER A 730 25.91 4.57 -21.14
C SER A 730 26.23 4.94 -22.60
N GLU A 731 26.04 6.19 -23.03
CA GLU A 731 26.49 6.68 -24.34
C GLU A 731 28.03 6.80 -24.42
N VAL A 732 28.69 7.26 -23.35
CA VAL A 732 30.15 7.46 -23.34
C VAL A 732 30.91 6.16 -23.11
N ILE A 733 30.34 5.18 -22.39
CA ILE A 733 30.93 3.84 -22.24
C ILE A 733 30.65 2.95 -23.47
N GLY A 734 29.63 3.26 -24.28
CA GLY A 734 29.39 2.62 -25.58
C GLY A 734 30.40 3.00 -26.67
N ALA A 735 31.21 4.03 -26.44
CA ALA A 735 32.15 4.57 -27.41
C ALA A 735 33.58 4.64 -26.86
N ASN A 736 34.20 3.51 -26.52
CA ASN A 736 35.62 3.25 -26.79
C ASN A 736 36.02 1.81 -26.43
N LYS A 737 36.76 1.18 -27.34
CA LYS A 737 37.17 -0.23 -27.33
C LYS A 737 38.36 -0.48 -26.39
N GLU A 738 38.27 -1.61 -25.68
CA GLU A 738 39.32 -2.44 -25.04
C GLU A 738 39.89 -2.07 -23.65
N PRO A 739 39.85 -3.01 -22.67
CA PRO A 739 40.61 -2.90 -21.42
C PRO A 739 41.89 -3.78 -21.41
N HIS A 740 43.03 -3.17 -21.08
CA HIS A 740 44.28 -3.89 -20.80
C HIS A 740 44.41 -4.29 -19.32
N ASN A 741 45.01 -5.47 -19.14
CA ASN A 741 45.00 -6.32 -17.95
C ASN A 741 45.92 -5.87 -16.80
N VAL A 742 45.31 -5.49 -15.67
CA VAL A 742 45.98 -5.37 -14.36
C VAL A 742 45.89 -6.69 -13.55
N PHE A 743 44.87 -7.52 -13.84
CA PHE A 743 44.63 -8.80 -13.16
C PHE A 743 45.56 -9.95 -13.61
N SER A 744 46.23 -9.83 -14.75
CA SER A 744 47.23 -10.82 -15.20
C SER A 744 48.53 -10.77 -14.38
N LYS A 745 48.83 -9.66 -13.70
CA LYS A 745 50.00 -9.54 -12.82
C LYS A 745 49.75 -10.10 -11.42
N ILE A 746 48.51 -10.11 -10.95
CA ILE A 746 48.14 -10.69 -9.64
C ILE A 746 48.06 -12.22 -9.72
N ALA A 747 47.67 -12.77 -10.87
CA ALA A 747 47.68 -14.22 -11.12
C ALA A 747 49.10 -14.83 -11.22
N ARG A 748 50.16 -14.01 -11.37
CA ARG A 748 51.55 -14.47 -11.48
C ARG A 748 52.34 -14.42 -10.16
N ALA A 749 51.77 -13.84 -9.10
CA ALA A 749 52.42 -13.71 -7.79
C ALA A 749 51.95 -14.73 -6.73
N VAL A 750 50.91 -15.53 -7.02
CA VAL A 750 50.32 -16.48 -6.07
C VAL A 750 50.49 -17.95 -6.49
N GLY A 751 50.90 -18.21 -7.74
CA GLY A 751 51.22 -19.56 -8.21
C GLY A 751 52.72 -19.79 -8.22
N HIS A 752 53.28 -20.39 -7.17
CA HIS A 752 54.39 -21.37 -7.21
C HIS A 752 54.71 -21.90 -5.79
N ARG A 753 53.90 -22.87 -5.32
CA ARG A 753 54.33 -24.00 -4.47
C ARG A 753 53.33 -25.15 -4.68
N ALA A 754 53.58 -25.93 -5.73
CA ALA A 754 53.11 -27.31 -5.88
C ALA A 754 54.20 -28.23 -5.28
N SER A 755 54.02 -29.48 -4.86
CA SER A 755 52.96 -30.48 -4.91
C SER A 755 53.32 -31.61 -3.90
N GLY A 756 52.39 -32.49 -3.53
CA GLY A 756 52.76 -33.70 -2.79
C GLY A 756 51.60 -34.58 -2.30
N GLN A 757 51.01 -35.34 -3.22
CA GLN A 757 50.36 -36.66 -3.05
C GLN A 757 48.96 -36.84 -2.40
N SER A 758 48.18 -37.59 -3.17
CA SER A 758 46.84 -38.16 -3.01
C SER A 758 46.65 -39.12 -1.82
N LYS A 759 45.45 -39.10 -1.17
CA LYS A 759 44.64 -40.30 -0.87
C LYS A 759 43.20 -39.97 -0.41
N LYS A 760 42.31 -40.92 -0.72
CA LYS A 760 40.82 -41.00 -0.65
C LYS A 760 40.13 -40.34 0.55
N LYS A 761 38.99 -39.67 0.28
CA LYS A 761 37.99 -39.25 1.30
C LYS A 761 36.97 -40.37 1.53
N ASP A 762 36.83 -40.78 2.79
CA ASP A 762 35.88 -41.79 3.27
C ASP A 762 34.46 -41.22 3.38
N TRP A 763 33.53 -41.80 2.62
CA TRP A 763 32.11 -41.40 2.58
C TRP A 763 31.37 -41.65 3.91
N ASN A 764 31.89 -42.54 4.75
CA ASN A 764 31.25 -42.93 6.01
C ASN A 764 31.56 -41.98 7.19
N ALA A 765 32.53 -41.08 7.05
CA ALA A 765 32.84 -40.06 8.06
C ALA A 765 31.87 -38.86 8.00
N MET A 766 31.29 -38.58 6.83
CA MET A 766 30.39 -37.44 6.62
C MET A 766 28.96 -37.71 7.10
N VAL A 767 28.54 -38.98 7.17
CA VAL A 767 27.19 -39.37 7.62
C VAL A 767 27.05 -39.31 9.14
N ARG A 768 28.15 -39.39 9.90
CA ARG A 768 28.13 -39.32 11.39
C ARG A 768 28.02 -37.89 11.95
N GLN A 769 28.14 -36.86 11.12
CA GLN A 769 27.91 -35.46 11.53
C GLN A 769 26.46 -35.00 11.37
N SER A 770 25.56 -35.87 10.90
CA SER A 770 24.16 -35.52 10.61
C SER A 770 23.13 -36.09 11.59
N THR A 771 23.57 -36.62 12.74
CA THR A 771 22.68 -37.13 13.79
C THR A 771 22.98 -36.47 15.13
N THR A 772 22.64 -35.19 15.22
CA THR A 772 22.20 -34.60 16.49
C THR A 772 20.77 -34.11 16.31
N VAL A 773 19.90 -34.64 17.15
CA VAL A 773 18.45 -34.42 17.15
C VAL A 773 18.17 -32.95 17.47
N ARG A 774 17.23 -32.37 16.73
CA ARG A 774 16.72 -30.99 16.90
C ARG A 774 15.85 -30.91 18.16
N ASP A 775 16.24 -30.05 19.09
CA ASP A 775 15.31 -29.42 20.04
C ASP A 775 14.99 -27.99 19.58
N PRO A 776 13.74 -27.51 19.71
CA PRO A 776 13.35 -26.17 19.31
C PRO A 776 13.39 -25.26 20.54
N ILE A 777 14.49 -24.57 20.77
CA ILE A 777 14.64 -23.26 21.44
C ILE A 777 16.15 -23.05 21.65
N GLU A 778 16.60 -21.82 21.40
CA GLU A 778 17.97 -21.31 21.55
C GLU A 778 18.96 -21.61 20.39
N SER A 779 19.41 -20.53 19.76
CA SER A 779 20.27 -20.55 18.58
C SER A 779 21.72 -20.91 18.92
N SER A 780 22.21 -22.02 18.38
CA SER A 780 23.58 -22.55 18.46
C SER A 780 24.69 -21.59 18.00
N ARG A 781 24.37 -20.50 17.30
CA ARG A 781 25.35 -19.44 17.00
C ARG A 781 25.78 -18.65 18.24
N GLU A 782 24.92 -18.55 19.25
CA GLU A 782 25.21 -17.77 20.46
C GLU A 782 26.11 -18.54 21.43
N SER A 783 25.99 -19.88 21.49
CA SER A 783 26.88 -20.74 22.29
C SER A 783 28.28 -20.80 21.70
N ASP A 784 28.41 -20.88 20.38
CA ASP A 784 29.70 -20.89 19.69
C ASP A 784 30.39 -19.51 19.78
N PHE A 785 29.61 -18.42 19.72
CA PHE A 785 30.13 -17.06 19.94
C PHE A 785 30.56 -16.83 21.40
N ARG A 786 29.82 -17.38 22.39
CA ARG A 786 30.23 -17.34 23.80
C ARG A 786 31.47 -18.19 24.06
N GLN A 787 31.62 -19.36 23.42
CA GLN A 787 32.83 -20.19 23.53
C GLN A 787 34.05 -19.53 22.88
N SER A 788 33.90 -18.87 21.73
CA SER A 788 34.99 -18.13 21.07
C SER A 788 35.40 -16.89 21.87
N HIS A 789 34.44 -16.19 22.49
CA HIS A 789 34.74 -15.10 23.41
C HIS A 789 35.44 -15.59 24.68
N GLN A 790 35.05 -16.74 25.24
CA GLN A 790 35.72 -17.32 26.41
C GLN A 790 37.15 -17.78 26.10
N SER A 791 37.42 -18.31 24.90
CA SER A 791 38.77 -18.71 24.48
C SER A 791 39.67 -17.50 24.18
N MET A 792 39.14 -16.46 23.53
CA MET A 792 39.83 -15.18 23.36
C MET A 792 40.13 -14.53 24.70
N LYS A 793 39.15 -14.48 25.62
CA LYS A 793 39.35 -13.93 26.97
C LYS A 793 40.49 -14.66 27.67
N ARG A 794 40.50 -16.00 27.67
CA ARG A 794 41.56 -16.83 28.25
C ARG A 794 42.93 -16.60 27.60
N HIS A 795 42.97 -16.42 26.27
CA HIS A 795 44.21 -16.12 25.55
C HIS A 795 44.75 -14.72 25.89
N THR A 796 43.89 -13.70 25.98
CA THR A 796 44.29 -12.37 26.47
C THR A 796 44.74 -12.39 27.94
N THR A 797 44.05 -13.12 28.83
CA THR A 797 44.46 -13.23 30.24
C THR A 797 45.79 -13.97 30.39
N ALA A 798 46.03 -15.00 29.59
CA ALA A 798 47.31 -15.71 29.56
C ALA A 798 48.45 -14.81 29.06
N ASN A 799 48.24 -14.06 27.97
CA ASN A 799 49.25 -13.12 27.47
C ASN A 799 49.50 -11.94 28.42
N TYR A 800 48.46 -11.43 29.09
CA TYR A 800 48.59 -10.36 30.10
C TYR A 800 49.39 -10.82 31.33
N ASN A 801 49.10 -12.02 31.84
CA ASN A 801 49.84 -12.62 32.94
C ASN A 801 51.29 -12.93 32.56
N THR A 802 51.56 -13.25 31.30
CA THR A 802 52.92 -13.52 30.81
C THR A 802 53.73 -12.22 30.73
N ALA A 803 53.13 -11.11 30.28
CA ALA A 803 53.76 -9.78 30.27
C ALA A 803 54.03 -9.22 31.69
N LEU A 804 53.18 -9.55 32.67
CA LEU A 804 53.34 -9.14 34.08
C LEU A 804 54.47 -9.88 34.81
N VAL A 805 54.82 -11.10 34.39
CA VAL A 805 55.90 -11.89 34.99
C VAL A 805 57.28 -11.43 34.51
N SER A 806 57.37 -10.77 33.35
CA SER A 806 58.63 -10.31 32.74
C SER A 806 59.02 -8.84 33.04
N ILE A 807 58.43 -8.20 34.05
CA ILE A 807 58.69 -6.78 34.36
C ILE A 807 59.94 -6.64 35.24
N ASP A 808 60.96 -5.97 34.70
CA ASP A 808 62.23 -5.72 35.38
C ASP A 808 62.15 -4.53 36.35
N ALA A 809 62.59 -4.71 37.60
CA ALA A 809 62.45 -3.76 38.70
C ALA A 809 63.24 -2.46 38.47
N GLU A 810 64.36 -2.55 37.76
CA GLU A 810 65.23 -1.40 37.48
C GLU A 810 64.68 -0.53 36.34
N LYS A 811 63.94 -1.14 35.41
CA LYS A 811 63.27 -0.44 34.33
C LYS A 811 62.15 0.47 34.85
N LEU A 812 61.46 0.07 35.92
CA LEU A 812 60.42 0.86 36.59
C LEU A 812 60.94 2.19 37.20
N ILE A 813 62.22 2.24 37.60
CA ILE A 813 62.86 3.47 38.11
C ILE A 813 63.07 4.47 36.97
N LYS A 814 63.32 3.98 35.75
CA LYS A 814 63.46 4.83 34.56
C LYS A 814 62.15 5.51 34.19
N ASP A 815 61.01 4.89 34.49
CA ASP A 815 59.67 5.38 34.16
C ASP A 815 59.05 6.24 35.28
N ASN A 816 59.31 5.91 36.55
CA ASN A 816 58.91 6.72 37.70
C ASN A 816 60.08 6.92 38.69
N PRO A 817 60.75 8.08 38.66
CA PRO A 817 61.95 8.32 39.47
C PRO A 817 61.67 8.35 40.98
N ARG A 818 60.41 8.56 41.40
CA ARG A 818 60.01 8.54 42.82
C ARG A 818 60.00 7.14 43.43
N LEU A 819 60.05 6.08 42.62
CA LEU A 819 60.14 4.69 43.08
C LEU A 819 61.54 4.28 43.55
N SER A 820 62.56 5.11 43.31
CA SER A 820 63.93 4.90 43.79
C SER A 820 64.02 4.75 45.32
N LEU A 821 63.13 5.40 46.06
CA LEU A 821 63.09 5.42 47.53
C LEU A 821 62.54 4.13 48.17
N VAL A 822 62.02 3.19 47.38
CA VAL A 822 61.37 1.96 47.86
C VAL A 822 62.12 0.72 47.38
N THR A 823 62.05 -0.41 48.08
CA THR A 823 62.84 -1.61 47.72
C THR A 823 62.38 -2.23 46.38
N PRO A 824 63.25 -2.91 45.61
CA PRO A 824 62.90 -3.47 44.30
C PRO A 824 61.67 -4.41 44.33
N ALA A 825 61.52 -5.20 45.38
CA ALA A 825 60.35 -6.05 45.60
C ALA A 825 59.08 -5.22 45.81
N THR A 826 59.17 -4.13 46.57
CA THR A 826 58.06 -3.18 46.77
C THR A 826 57.72 -2.40 45.50
N ARG A 827 58.71 -2.08 44.64
CA ARG A 827 58.48 -1.44 43.33
C ARG A 827 57.70 -2.36 42.39
N LEU A 828 58.08 -3.65 42.33
CA LEU A 828 57.36 -4.66 41.56
C LEU A 828 55.94 -4.87 42.10
N ALA A 829 55.79 -4.93 43.43
CA ALA A 829 54.48 -5.05 44.06
C ALA A 829 53.60 -3.82 43.80
N TYR A 830 54.15 -2.61 43.88
CA TYR A 830 53.45 -1.37 43.55
C TYR A 830 53.02 -1.32 42.08
N ALA A 831 53.87 -1.75 41.14
CA ALA A 831 53.51 -1.87 39.73
C ALA A 831 52.44 -2.95 39.47
N LYS A 832 52.48 -4.07 40.22
CA LYS A 832 51.46 -5.14 40.16
C LYS A 832 50.13 -4.76 40.83
N PHE A 833 50.12 -3.77 41.72
CA PHE A 833 48.92 -3.34 42.46
C PHE A 833 48.20 -2.16 41.79
N LYS A 834 48.88 -1.42 40.90
CA LYS A 834 48.37 -0.21 40.25
C LYS A 834 47.89 -0.43 38.81
N VAL A 835 48.18 -1.60 38.23
CA VAL A 835 47.64 -2.12 36.97
C VAL A 835 46.53 -3.11 37.32
#